data_AF-A0A7J2M7L1-F1
#
_entry.id   AF-A0A7J2M7L1-F1
#
_cell.length_a   1.000
_cell.length_b   1.000
_cell.length_c   1.000
_cell.angle_alpha   90.00
_cell.angle_beta   90.00
_cell.angle_gamma   90.00
#
_symmetry.space_group_name_H-M   'P 1'
#
loop_
_entity.id
_entity.type
_entity.pdbx_description
1 polymer ?
#
loop_
_entity_poly.entity_id
_entity_poly.type
_entity_poly.pdbx_seq_one_letter_code
_entity_poly.pdbx_strand_id
1 'polypeptide(L)'
;MTRVDPRRIPALVLLAVVLLSPSYISAEHEKDSLYTYHVTGYSTGDYAGLVADMQNLNATYPGIFELFTAQDAFGVPDVVYGSETYKTWIIRITNESSGFDKPEVLFIGGHHGDEKVGVEAAYYLAEWLAEHYATDDWIRYLVDHREIYIVPVANPYGWVHHQRYDENGIDMNRDYPYDSSSHIFATVGARAIHELTKRHLFINTVSWHGGTEMIIYAWGCYAHTSNTESPDDIAFYNQGQYMSAYGGPYSGYYPWGRANDILYPCYGAYEDYAYAASWDLANAEPLWPTNGCRSLTHCIEISSSKFPSESTLGGRNGVYNPGGTEDGYVPKNIRIALMLTDIAEPYIEITDSPPQEAEPGATVNISWKVMGALTTAETAVQYGLDADPINNYTYVTSLQSGGTGWQDVEYHESITLPAQPGTYYFTIRAKVDQDTLNQNNPEPQVAPQSLYVNMRTNDSWSISNYNNTLEGHENWYSRIFTINVFPPEIELYSGWNLITIPVQNNYTASDLAALIPECDMIAWWNAASGTYSTFIVGVTPPGSPWDFNISGGVGYYLSVTDTTTFTLNGTPLTDVSVALYPGWNAIGWWNTTSTTAAMLASQIIDCQMIAQWDAETGTYITFLAGITPPGSPWDFTILRGMGLLVKVSSGSVWEG
;
A
#
# COMPACT_ATOMS: atom_id res chain seq x y z
N MET A 1 2.84 15.67 28.24
CA MET A 1 4.28 15.95 28.42
C MET A 1 4.97 15.58 27.13
N THR A 2 5.34 16.56 26.33
CA THR A 2 5.96 16.40 25.02
C THR A 2 7.38 15.84 25.20
N ARG A 3 7.62 14.61 24.74
CA ARG A 3 8.94 13.98 24.71
C ARG A 3 9.77 14.62 23.59
N VAL A 4 10.95 15.10 23.95
CA VAL A 4 11.98 15.61 23.03
C VAL A 4 12.98 14.48 22.82
N ASP A 5 13.20 14.08 21.56
CA ASP A 5 14.20 13.08 21.16
C ASP A 5 15.63 13.59 21.47
N PRO A 6 16.47 12.79 22.17
CA PRO A 6 17.87 13.15 22.47
C PRO A 6 18.84 13.12 21.27
N ARG A 7 18.41 12.88 20.02
CA ARG A 7 19.26 12.92 18.81
C ARG A 7 19.54 14.31 18.23
N ARG A 8 19.13 15.40 18.90
CA ARG A 8 19.46 16.77 18.44
C ARG A 8 20.92 17.14 18.74
N ILE A 9 21.81 16.89 17.78
CA ILE A 9 23.07 17.64 17.65
C ILE A 9 22.70 19.08 17.24
N PRO A 10 23.15 20.12 17.96
CA PRO A 10 22.73 21.49 17.68
C PRO A 10 23.49 22.04 16.47
N ALA A 11 22.89 21.96 15.28
CA ALA A 11 23.31 22.77 14.14
C ALA A 11 22.75 24.20 14.31
N LEU A 12 23.50 25.08 14.99
CA LEU A 12 23.21 26.51 15.04
C LEU A 12 24.11 27.27 14.04
N VAL A 13 23.45 28.06 13.20
CA VAL A 13 23.92 29.23 12.43
C VAL A 13 24.62 28.99 11.09
N LEU A 14 23.84 29.08 10.00
CA LEU A 14 24.09 30.10 8.98
C LEU A 14 22.75 30.58 8.39
N LEU A 15 22.34 31.79 8.74
CA LEU A 15 21.10 32.42 8.30
C LEU A 15 21.36 33.27 7.04
N ALA A 16 20.45 33.11 6.07
CA ALA A 16 20.00 34.11 5.09
C ALA A 16 20.95 34.57 3.97
N VAL A 17 20.70 34.03 2.77
CA VAL A 17 20.32 34.85 1.61
C VAL A 17 19.17 34.14 0.90
N VAL A 18 17.93 34.62 1.11
CA VAL A 18 16.79 34.30 0.25
C VAL A 18 16.99 35.11 -1.04
N LEU A 19 17.58 34.49 -2.05
CA LEU A 19 17.44 34.92 -3.43
C LEU A 19 16.34 34.07 -4.05
N LEU A 20 15.33 34.76 -4.56
CA LEU A 20 14.27 34.22 -5.42
C LEU A 20 14.88 33.30 -6.49
N SER A 21 14.74 31.99 -6.33
CA SER A 21 15.06 31.04 -7.39
C SER A 21 13.83 30.88 -8.29
N PRO A 22 13.99 30.93 -9.63
CA PRO A 22 12.93 30.59 -10.54
C PRO A 22 12.53 29.14 -10.34
N SER A 23 11.28 28.82 -10.69
CA SER A 23 10.79 27.46 -10.90
C SER A 23 11.83 26.62 -11.67
N TYR A 24 12.57 25.80 -10.95
CA TYR A 24 13.35 24.71 -11.54
C TYR A 24 12.35 23.60 -11.86
N ILE A 25 11.77 23.68 -13.05
CA ILE A 25 11.55 22.45 -13.82
C ILE A 25 12.97 21.97 -14.12
N SER A 26 13.47 20.99 -13.37
CA SER A 26 14.69 20.29 -13.76
C SER A 26 14.42 19.70 -15.13
N ALA A 27 15.16 20.14 -16.15
CA ALA A 27 15.31 19.32 -17.34
C ALA A 27 15.87 17.99 -16.85
N GLU A 28 15.07 16.93 -16.90
CA GLU A 28 15.54 15.56 -16.74
C GLU A 28 16.67 15.38 -17.75
N HIS A 29 17.91 15.32 -17.28
CA HIS A 29 18.90 14.53 -17.99
C HIS A 29 18.35 13.11 -17.92
N GLU A 30 17.78 12.61 -19.02
CA GLU A 30 17.44 11.21 -19.18
C GLU A 30 18.67 10.39 -18.75
N LYS A 31 18.59 9.74 -17.60
CA LYS A 31 19.60 8.76 -17.17
C LYS A 31 19.60 7.64 -18.21
N ASP A 32 20.78 7.07 -18.48
CA ASP A 32 20.87 5.86 -19.30
C ASP A 32 19.91 4.81 -18.71
N SER A 33 19.19 4.07 -19.55
CA SER A 33 18.29 3.04 -19.04
C SER A 33 19.09 1.91 -18.37
N LEU A 34 20.34 1.67 -18.79
CA LEU A 34 21.20 0.62 -18.26
C LEU A 34 21.93 1.04 -16.98
N TYR A 35 22.18 0.06 -16.13
CA TYR A 35 23.01 0.20 -14.93
C TYR A 35 24.49 0.00 -15.25
N THR A 36 25.36 0.69 -14.52
CA THR A 36 26.81 0.67 -14.68
C THR A 36 27.50 0.41 -13.35
N TYR A 37 28.75 -0.02 -13.38
CA TYR A 37 29.53 -0.15 -12.14
C TYR A 37 30.10 1.20 -11.68
N HIS A 38 30.14 1.41 -10.36
CA HIS A 38 30.94 2.46 -9.74
C HIS A 38 32.40 2.01 -9.62
N VAL A 39 33.11 1.88 -10.76
CA VAL A 39 34.51 1.44 -10.80
C VAL A 39 35.38 2.34 -11.66
N THR A 40 36.65 2.46 -11.29
CA THR A 40 37.70 3.06 -12.13
C THR A 40 38.57 1.97 -12.78
N GLY A 41 38.93 2.17 -14.05
CA GLY A 41 39.72 1.19 -14.79
C GLY A 41 38.96 -0.13 -15.01
N TYR A 42 39.63 -1.27 -14.84
CA TYR A 42 39.04 -2.58 -15.13
C TYR A 42 38.26 -3.20 -13.97
N SER A 43 38.48 -2.82 -12.69
CA SER A 43 37.78 -3.43 -11.54
C SER A 43 37.93 -2.73 -10.16
N THR A 44 38.63 -1.60 -10.09
CA THR A 44 38.91 -0.85 -8.85
C THR A 44 37.67 -0.05 -8.46
N GLY A 45 37.16 -0.20 -7.23
CA GLY A 45 35.99 0.57 -6.80
C GLY A 45 36.21 2.09 -6.84
N ASP A 46 35.29 2.83 -7.44
CA ASP A 46 35.28 4.31 -7.42
C ASP A 46 34.54 4.81 -6.18
N TYR A 47 35.25 4.82 -5.05
CA TYR A 47 34.67 5.27 -3.78
C TYR A 47 34.23 6.73 -3.80
N ALA A 48 34.99 7.60 -4.48
CA ALA A 48 34.62 9.00 -4.57
C ALA A 48 33.36 9.20 -5.42
N GLY A 49 33.24 8.49 -6.55
CA GLY A 49 32.06 8.50 -7.41
C GLY A 49 30.81 8.01 -6.69
N LEU A 50 30.87 6.80 -6.09
CA LEU A 50 29.73 6.25 -5.34
C LEU A 50 29.26 7.18 -4.22
N VAL A 51 30.18 7.79 -3.47
CA VAL A 51 29.84 8.75 -2.42
C VAL A 51 29.20 10.02 -2.97
N ALA A 52 29.72 10.54 -4.09
CA ALA A 52 29.15 11.72 -4.74
C ALA A 52 27.71 11.47 -5.21
N ASP A 53 27.44 10.29 -5.77
CA ASP A 53 26.11 9.93 -6.26
C ASP A 53 25.11 9.75 -5.12
N MET A 54 25.51 9.10 -4.01
CA MET A 54 24.69 9.05 -2.79
C MET A 54 24.41 10.44 -2.21
N GLN A 55 25.41 11.33 -2.18
CA GLN A 55 25.24 12.70 -1.72
C GLN A 55 24.28 13.49 -2.63
N ASN A 56 24.32 13.24 -3.94
CA ASN A 56 23.40 13.84 -4.89
C ASN A 56 21.96 13.36 -4.68
N LEU A 57 21.73 12.05 -4.44
CA LEU A 57 20.41 11.53 -4.06
C LEU A 57 19.89 12.19 -2.79
N ASN A 58 20.71 12.27 -1.75
CA ASN A 58 20.36 12.94 -0.49
C ASN A 58 20.01 14.42 -0.67
N ALA A 59 20.74 15.15 -1.53
CA ALA A 59 20.45 16.55 -1.83
C ALA A 59 19.18 16.74 -2.67
N THR A 60 18.86 15.77 -3.53
CA THR A 60 17.70 15.82 -4.44
C THR A 60 16.41 15.42 -3.73
N TYR A 61 16.46 14.44 -2.82
CA TYR A 61 15.32 13.86 -2.12
C TYR A 61 15.37 14.04 -0.59
N PRO A 62 15.65 15.24 -0.06
CA PRO A 62 15.91 15.44 1.38
C PRO A 62 14.69 15.21 2.29
N GLY A 63 13.49 15.07 1.72
CA GLY A 63 12.27 14.77 2.47
C GLY A 63 12.10 13.30 2.83
N ILE A 64 12.81 12.40 2.14
CA ILE A 64 12.70 10.95 2.33
C ILE A 64 14.05 10.23 2.44
N PHE A 65 15.16 10.89 2.07
CA PHE A 65 16.48 10.28 1.98
C PHE A 65 17.41 10.94 3.00
N GLU A 66 18.01 10.12 3.86
CA GLU A 66 19.00 10.53 4.85
C GLU A 66 20.30 9.74 4.62
N LEU A 67 21.41 10.45 4.45
CA LEU A 67 22.74 9.87 4.26
C LEU A 67 23.67 10.26 5.43
N PHE A 68 24.24 9.26 6.09
CA PHE A 68 25.19 9.45 7.18
C PHE A 68 26.28 8.38 7.17
N THR A 69 27.30 8.55 8.03
CA THR A 69 28.38 7.58 8.18
C THR A 69 28.28 6.89 9.53
N ALA A 70 28.65 5.61 9.57
CA ALA A 70 28.75 4.86 10.81
C ALA A 70 29.74 5.51 11.80
N GLN A 71 30.82 6.09 11.28
CA GLN A 71 31.82 6.81 12.06
C GLN A 71 31.20 7.96 12.84
N ASP A 72 30.39 8.80 12.16
CA ASP A 72 29.76 9.95 12.80
C ASP A 72 28.59 9.53 13.71
N ALA A 73 27.83 8.50 13.32
CA ALA A 73 26.66 8.03 14.07
C ALA A 73 27.00 7.18 15.31
N PHE A 74 28.04 6.34 15.23
CA PHE A 74 28.35 5.32 16.24
C PHE A 74 29.74 5.49 16.87
N GLY A 75 30.59 6.38 16.36
CA GLY A 75 31.94 6.59 16.88
C GLY A 75 32.91 5.45 16.55
N VAL A 76 32.61 4.63 15.55
CA VAL A 76 33.59 3.66 15.01
C VAL A 76 34.73 4.41 14.31
N PRO A 77 35.96 3.87 14.27
CA PRO A 77 37.07 4.54 13.59
C PRO A 77 36.88 4.60 12.07
N ASP A 78 37.58 5.52 11.41
CA ASP A 78 37.74 5.47 9.96
C ASP A 78 38.56 4.23 9.56
N VAL A 79 38.32 3.71 8.36
CA VAL A 79 39.19 2.70 7.72
C VAL A 79 40.39 3.43 7.12
N VAL A 80 41.61 3.13 7.58
CA VAL A 80 42.83 3.86 7.16
C VAL A 80 43.88 2.89 6.63
N TYR A 81 44.34 3.11 5.39
CA TYR A 81 45.45 2.37 4.79
C TYR A 81 46.39 3.31 4.03
N GLY A 82 47.62 3.48 4.54
CA GLY A 82 48.57 4.43 3.96
C GLY A 82 48.03 5.87 4.01
N SER A 83 47.81 6.48 2.84
CA SER A 83 47.21 7.82 2.71
C SER A 83 45.70 7.80 2.43
N GLU A 84 45.10 6.61 2.31
CA GLU A 84 43.69 6.43 2.00
C GLU A 84 42.87 6.37 3.29
N THR A 85 41.66 6.91 3.24
CA THR A 85 40.73 6.92 4.36
C THR A 85 39.32 6.71 3.84
N TYR A 86 38.63 5.70 4.37
CA TYR A 86 37.28 5.33 3.97
C TYR A 86 36.34 5.33 5.17
N LYS A 87 35.10 5.72 4.92
CA LYS A 87 33.97 5.64 5.85
C LYS A 87 32.95 4.61 5.36
N THR A 88 32.19 4.05 6.29
CA THR A 88 31.05 3.18 5.99
C THR A 88 29.80 4.05 5.94
N TRP A 89 29.22 4.21 4.75
CA TRP A 89 28.02 5.00 4.53
C TRP A 89 26.76 4.18 4.76
N ILE A 90 25.76 4.82 5.37
CA ILE A 90 24.45 4.27 5.64
C ILE A 90 23.42 5.22 5.05
N ILE A 91 22.51 4.66 4.27
CA ILE A 91 21.35 5.34 3.71
C ILE A 91 20.13 4.90 4.53
N ARG A 92 19.31 5.85 4.93
CA ARG A 92 17.96 5.62 5.47
C ARG A 92 16.95 6.26 4.52
N ILE A 93 15.97 5.47 4.06
CA ILE A 93 14.87 5.94 3.21
C ILE A 93 13.55 5.74 3.96
N THR A 94 12.86 6.83 4.28
CA THR A 94 11.52 6.84 4.87
C THR A 94 10.91 8.24 4.81
N ASN A 95 9.60 8.35 4.73
CA ASN A 95 8.90 9.63 4.90
C ASN A 95 8.58 9.88 6.38
N GLU A 96 9.37 10.67 7.11
CA GLU A 96 9.08 10.93 8.54
C GLU A 96 7.75 11.66 8.80
N SER A 97 7.16 12.31 7.79
CA SER A 97 5.89 13.03 7.96
C SER A 97 4.68 12.12 8.13
N SER A 98 4.78 10.83 7.76
CA SER A 98 3.72 9.83 7.96
C SER A 98 3.75 9.16 9.33
N GLY A 99 4.67 9.54 10.23
CA GLY A 99 4.76 9.02 11.59
C GLY A 99 6.09 8.32 11.88
N PHE A 100 6.22 7.82 13.11
CA PHE A 100 7.37 7.06 13.61
C PHE A 100 6.98 5.61 13.90
N ASP A 101 7.93 4.80 14.39
CA ASP A 101 7.71 3.41 14.79
C ASP A 101 7.29 2.49 13.62
N LYS A 102 7.90 2.69 12.45
CA LYS A 102 7.64 1.88 11.26
C LYS A 102 8.50 0.61 11.24
N PRO A 103 8.00 -0.49 10.66
CA PRO A 103 8.79 -1.69 10.40
C PRO A 103 10.10 -1.40 9.65
N GLU A 104 11.21 -1.94 10.17
CA GLU A 104 12.56 -1.68 9.65
C GLU A 104 13.08 -2.88 8.82
N VAL A 105 13.75 -2.58 7.71
CA VAL A 105 14.46 -3.58 6.88
C VAL A 105 15.89 -3.12 6.56
N LEU A 106 16.79 -4.05 6.33
CA LEU A 106 18.21 -3.77 6.08
C LEU A 106 18.74 -4.50 4.83
N PHE A 107 19.44 -3.76 3.97
CA PHE A 107 20.10 -4.27 2.78
C PHE A 107 21.58 -3.92 2.81
N ILE A 108 22.46 -4.91 2.64
CA ILE A 108 23.90 -4.72 2.78
C ILE A 108 24.61 -5.25 1.54
N GLY A 109 25.47 -4.41 0.97
CA GLY A 109 26.39 -4.78 -0.09
C GLY A 109 27.85 -4.78 0.39
N GLY A 110 28.67 -5.61 -0.24
CA GLY A 110 30.12 -5.50 -0.16
C GLY A 110 30.73 -5.86 1.20
N HIS A 111 30.23 -6.88 1.91
CA HIS A 111 31.00 -7.52 2.99
C HIS A 111 32.34 -8.03 2.46
N HIS A 112 32.33 -8.66 1.27
CA HIS A 112 33.55 -8.95 0.52
C HIS A 112 33.73 -7.92 -0.59
N GLY A 113 34.90 -7.29 -0.62
CA GLY A 113 35.13 -6.17 -1.53
C GLY A 113 35.24 -6.54 -3.01
N ASP A 114 35.64 -7.77 -3.33
CA ASP A 114 35.72 -8.27 -4.70
C ASP A 114 34.36 -8.66 -5.31
N GLU A 115 33.30 -8.70 -4.50
CA GLU A 115 31.93 -9.08 -4.88
C GLU A 115 31.10 -7.82 -5.25
N LYS A 116 31.31 -7.33 -6.48
CA LYS A 116 30.92 -5.97 -6.89
C LYS A 116 29.42 -5.76 -7.06
N VAL A 117 28.70 -6.75 -7.57
CA VAL A 117 27.29 -6.60 -7.94
C VAL A 117 26.42 -6.28 -6.72
N GLY A 118 26.77 -6.80 -5.54
CA GLY A 118 26.04 -6.50 -4.30
C GLY A 118 26.09 -5.03 -3.92
N VAL A 119 27.22 -4.34 -4.22
CA VAL A 119 27.34 -2.89 -4.00
C VAL A 119 26.41 -2.12 -4.94
N GLU A 120 26.37 -2.52 -6.21
CA GLU A 120 25.50 -1.88 -7.21
C GLU A 120 24.02 -2.13 -6.93
N ALA A 121 23.64 -3.36 -6.56
CA ALA A 121 22.26 -3.68 -6.18
C ALA A 121 21.77 -2.82 -5.01
N ALA A 122 22.62 -2.61 -4.00
CA ALA A 122 22.31 -1.76 -2.86
C ALA A 122 22.17 -0.28 -3.25
N TYR A 123 23.11 0.26 -4.02
CA TYR A 123 23.02 1.65 -4.49
C TYR A 123 21.78 1.86 -5.38
N TYR A 124 21.56 1.00 -6.38
CA TYR A 124 20.45 1.16 -7.31
C TYR A 124 19.08 0.89 -6.68
N LEU A 125 19.00 0.11 -5.60
CA LEU A 125 17.79 0.06 -4.76
C LEU A 125 17.48 1.43 -4.14
N ALA A 126 18.51 2.09 -3.57
CA ALA A 126 18.34 3.40 -2.95
C ALA A 126 17.91 4.46 -3.99
N GLU A 127 18.53 4.44 -5.17
CA GLU A 127 18.13 5.27 -6.30
C GLU A 127 16.67 5.00 -6.71
N TRP A 128 16.30 3.72 -6.92
CA TRP A 128 14.97 3.34 -7.35
C TRP A 128 13.87 3.86 -6.41
N LEU A 129 14.04 3.62 -5.11
CA LEU A 129 13.09 4.06 -4.07
C LEU A 129 12.93 5.59 -4.06
N ALA A 130 14.04 6.32 -4.19
CA ALA A 130 14.03 7.78 -4.14
C ALA A 130 13.35 8.39 -5.39
N GLU A 131 13.68 7.88 -6.58
CA GLU A 131 13.17 8.43 -7.84
C GLU A 131 11.68 8.14 -8.06
N HIS A 132 11.20 6.97 -7.62
CA HIS A 132 9.83 6.54 -7.88
C HIS A 132 8.84 6.93 -6.77
N TYR A 133 9.31 7.51 -5.65
CA TYR A 133 8.46 7.91 -4.53
C TYR A 133 7.30 8.85 -4.95
N ALA A 134 7.53 9.75 -5.90
CA ALA A 134 6.52 10.73 -6.31
C ALA A 134 5.55 10.20 -7.38
N THR A 135 5.89 9.11 -8.07
CA THR A 135 5.22 8.68 -9.30
C THR A 135 4.67 7.25 -9.26
N ASP A 136 5.11 6.44 -8.31
CA ASP A 136 4.68 5.05 -8.12
C ASP A 136 4.00 4.90 -6.76
N ASP A 137 2.71 4.57 -6.78
CA ASP A 137 1.87 4.50 -5.57
C ASP A 137 2.32 3.40 -4.61
N TRP A 138 2.85 2.29 -5.11
CA TRP A 138 3.34 1.20 -4.27
C TRP A 138 4.68 1.56 -3.65
N ILE A 139 5.62 2.13 -4.41
CA ILE A 139 6.88 2.63 -3.85
C ILE A 139 6.62 3.72 -2.81
N ARG A 140 5.69 4.64 -3.09
CA ARG A 140 5.25 5.65 -2.12
C ARG A 140 4.71 5.02 -0.86
N TYR A 141 3.85 4.01 -0.97
CA TYR A 141 3.33 3.26 0.17
C TYR A 141 4.47 2.66 1.02
N LEU A 142 5.46 2.00 0.38
CA LEU A 142 6.59 1.40 1.10
C LEU A 142 7.40 2.46 1.86
N VAL A 143 7.77 3.56 1.22
CA VAL A 143 8.56 4.64 1.86
C VAL A 143 7.75 5.36 2.95
N ASP A 144 6.44 5.48 2.77
CA ASP A 144 5.54 6.06 3.77
C ASP A 144 5.35 5.14 5.00
N HIS A 145 5.45 3.81 4.87
CA HIS A 145 5.11 2.87 5.94
C HIS A 145 6.27 1.98 6.41
N ARG A 146 7.49 2.17 5.89
CA ARG A 146 8.70 1.42 6.29
C ARG A 146 9.85 2.36 6.61
N GLU A 147 10.83 1.86 7.36
CA GLU A 147 12.17 2.43 7.38
C GLU A 147 13.15 1.48 6.70
N ILE A 148 13.75 1.95 5.60
CA ILE A 148 14.60 1.13 4.75
C ILE A 148 16.04 1.58 4.95
N TYR A 149 16.87 0.70 5.52
CA TYR A 149 18.29 0.95 5.73
C TYR A 149 19.11 0.23 4.67
N ILE A 150 20.07 0.93 4.08
CA ILE A 150 20.92 0.39 3.04
C ILE A 150 22.38 0.75 3.36
N VAL A 151 23.25 -0.25 3.34
CA VAL A 151 24.71 -0.09 3.46
C VAL A 151 25.33 -0.53 2.13
N PRO A 152 25.59 0.40 1.19
CA PRO A 152 26.04 0.01 -0.15
C PRO A 152 27.37 -0.74 -0.15
N VAL A 153 28.33 -0.31 0.68
CA VAL A 153 29.64 -0.96 0.76
C VAL A 153 30.12 -1.06 2.21
N ALA A 154 30.03 -2.27 2.76
CA ALA A 154 30.42 -2.54 4.13
C ALA A 154 31.94 -2.60 4.33
N ASN A 155 32.68 -3.16 3.36
CA ASN A 155 34.14 -3.21 3.28
C ASN A 155 34.66 -2.29 2.16
N PRO A 156 34.72 -0.96 2.38
CA PRO A 156 35.12 -0.02 1.33
C PRO A 156 36.58 -0.20 0.89
N TYR A 157 37.50 -0.56 1.80
CA TYR A 157 38.89 -0.83 1.42
C TYR A 157 38.99 -2.04 0.48
N GLY A 158 38.39 -3.18 0.85
CA GLY A 158 38.40 -4.36 -0.01
C GLY A 158 37.80 -4.06 -1.38
N TRP A 159 36.74 -3.25 -1.41
CA TRP A 159 36.09 -2.87 -2.66
C TRP A 159 36.98 -1.97 -3.53
N VAL A 160 37.60 -0.93 -2.99
CA VAL A 160 38.54 -0.11 -3.77
C VAL A 160 39.69 -0.97 -4.30
N HIS A 161 40.26 -1.86 -3.49
CA HIS A 161 41.43 -2.68 -3.83
C HIS A 161 41.11 -3.99 -4.55
N HIS A 162 39.85 -4.21 -4.96
CA HIS A 162 39.40 -5.44 -5.64
C HIS A 162 39.84 -6.73 -4.92
N GLN A 163 39.57 -6.79 -3.61
CA GLN A 163 39.87 -7.95 -2.80
C GLN A 163 38.76 -8.26 -1.79
N ARG A 164 38.70 -9.52 -1.39
CA ARG A 164 37.72 -10.03 -0.44
C ARG A 164 37.84 -9.38 0.95
N TYR A 165 39.07 -9.29 1.45
CA TYR A 165 39.39 -8.97 2.84
C TYR A 165 39.45 -7.46 3.13
N ASP A 166 39.45 -7.07 4.41
CA ASP A 166 39.71 -5.70 4.86
C ASP A 166 41.20 -5.30 4.75
N GLU A 167 41.55 -4.11 5.25
CA GLU A 167 42.92 -3.58 5.26
C GLU A 167 43.92 -4.37 6.11
N ASN A 168 43.41 -5.24 6.99
CA ASN A 168 44.19 -6.09 7.87
C ASN A 168 44.24 -7.55 7.38
N GLY A 169 43.62 -7.85 6.23
CA GLY A 169 43.54 -9.21 5.69
C GLY A 169 42.51 -10.10 6.40
N ILE A 170 41.54 -9.51 7.09
CA ILE A 170 40.47 -10.20 7.82
C ILE A 170 39.24 -10.34 6.93
N ASP A 171 38.62 -11.52 6.95
CA ASP A 171 37.35 -11.76 6.26
C ASP A 171 36.23 -11.20 7.12
N MET A 172 35.60 -10.13 6.65
CA MET A 172 34.55 -9.44 7.38
C MET A 172 33.34 -10.35 7.66
N ASN A 173 33.00 -11.29 6.75
CA ASN A 173 31.92 -12.25 7.00
C ASN A 173 32.39 -13.50 7.76
N ARG A 174 33.49 -13.37 8.52
CA ARG A 174 33.99 -14.33 9.53
C ARG A 174 34.28 -13.65 10.87
N ASP A 175 33.87 -12.39 11.02
CA ASP A 175 34.26 -11.48 12.11
C ASP A 175 33.12 -11.22 13.13
N TYR A 176 31.94 -11.82 12.92
CA TYR A 176 30.79 -11.67 13.81
C TYR A 176 30.83 -12.69 14.96
N PRO A 177 30.43 -12.32 16.18
CA PRO A 177 30.62 -13.14 17.37
C PRO A 177 29.44 -14.09 17.65
N TYR A 178 29.17 -14.97 16.68
CA TYR A 178 28.20 -16.04 16.79
C TYR A 178 28.81 -17.33 16.25
N ASP A 179 28.69 -18.42 17.03
CA ASP A 179 29.58 -19.58 16.97
C ASP A 179 31.05 -19.17 17.26
N SER A 180 31.99 -20.11 17.21
CA SER A 180 33.40 -19.77 17.38
C SER A 180 33.84 -18.77 16.30
N SER A 181 34.42 -17.64 16.69
CA SER A 181 35.05 -16.71 15.75
C SER A 181 36.51 -16.48 16.12
N SER A 182 37.38 -16.45 15.09
CA SER A 182 38.82 -16.22 15.27
C SER A 182 39.18 -14.75 15.44
N HIS A 183 38.28 -13.85 15.02
CA HIS A 183 38.41 -12.40 15.10
C HIS A 183 37.03 -11.86 15.45
N ILE A 184 36.88 -11.19 16.59
CA ILE A 184 35.59 -10.64 17.01
C ILE A 184 35.62 -9.15 16.76
N PHE A 185 34.80 -8.69 15.80
CA PHE A 185 34.66 -7.29 15.43
C PHE A 185 35.99 -6.56 15.23
N ALA A 186 36.95 -7.26 14.64
CA ALA A 186 38.26 -6.71 14.31
C ALA A 186 38.17 -5.72 13.14
N THR A 187 37.30 -6.01 12.17
CA THR A 187 37.06 -5.12 11.03
C THR A 187 36.23 -3.90 11.44
N VAL A 188 36.50 -2.75 10.84
CA VAL A 188 35.68 -1.54 11.03
C VAL A 188 34.27 -1.74 10.48
N GLY A 189 34.15 -2.41 9.33
CA GLY A 189 32.87 -2.68 8.68
C GLY A 189 31.94 -3.55 9.52
N ALA A 190 32.42 -4.65 10.10
CA ALA A 190 31.59 -5.48 10.98
C ALA A 190 31.14 -4.74 12.24
N ARG A 191 31.98 -3.85 12.79
CA ARG A 191 31.59 -2.96 13.91
C ARG A 191 30.49 -1.98 13.50
N ALA A 192 30.60 -1.38 12.31
CA ALA A 192 29.59 -0.48 11.80
C ALA A 192 28.23 -1.18 11.65
N ILE A 193 28.21 -2.38 11.04
CA ILE A 193 27.01 -3.19 10.90
C ILE A 193 26.48 -3.64 12.27
N HIS A 194 27.35 -4.11 13.17
CA HIS A 194 26.96 -4.47 14.54
C HIS A 194 26.26 -3.32 15.25
N GLU A 195 26.84 -2.12 15.22
CA GLU A 195 26.27 -0.96 15.90
C GLU A 195 24.92 -0.53 15.27
N LEU A 196 24.74 -0.74 13.96
CA LEU A 196 23.44 -0.59 13.28
C LEU A 196 22.46 -1.67 13.75
N THR A 197 22.75 -2.96 13.58
CA THR A 197 21.90 -4.08 14.02
C THR A 197 21.52 -3.95 15.50
N LYS A 198 22.45 -3.56 16.35
CA LYS A 198 22.24 -3.40 17.79
C LYS A 198 21.20 -2.35 18.16
N ARG A 199 21.01 -1.31 17.34
CA ARG A 199 20.11 -0.17 17.63
C ARG A 199 18.72 -0.30 17.02
N HIS A 200 18.55 -1.25 16.12
CA HIS A 200 17.37 -1.39 15.28
C HIS A 200 16.70 -2.75 15.52
N LEU A 201 15.49 -2.91 15.00
CA LEU A 201 14.70 -4.14 15.03
C LEU A 201 14.36 -4.52 13.58
N PHE A 202 15.38 -4.88 12.81
CA PHE A 202 15.22 -5.26 11.40
C PHE A 202 14.43 -6.57 11.27
N ILE A 203 13.28 -6.50 10.62
CA ILE A 203 12.40 -7.67 10.44
C ILE A 203 13.00 -8.62 9.40
N ASN A 204 13.39 -8.05 8.26
CA ASN A 204 14.04 -8.74 7.15
C ASN A 204 15.37 -8.07 6.85
N THR A 205 16.40 -8.88 6.60
CA THR A 205 17.72 -8.41 6.20
C THR A 205 18.26 -9.20 5.01
N VAL A 206 18.93 -8.53 4.08
CA VAL A 206 19.71 -9.15 3.01
C VAL A 206 21.16 -8.72 3.08
N SER A 207 22.06 -9.69 2.95
CA SER A 207 23.47 -9.48 2.66
C SER A 207 23.77 -10.00 1.25
N TRP A 208 24.17 -9.12 0.33
CA TRP A 208 24.48 -9.49 -1.04
C TRP A 208 25.94 -9.88 -1.23
N HIS A 209 26.14 -11.01 -1.87
CA HIS A 209 27.41 -11.67 -2.14
C HIS A 209 27.57 -12.02 -3.62
N GLY A 210 28.74 -12.56 -3.98
CA GLY A 210 29.01 -13.06 -5.32
C GLY A 210 30.04 -14.19 -5.36
N GLY A 211 29.95 -15.02 -6.40
CA GLY A 211 30.76 -16.23 -6.60
C GLY A 211 29.93 -17.48 -6.84
N THR A 212 28.62 -17.41 -6.62
CA THR A 212 27.62 -18.42 -7.00
C THR A 212 26.24 -17.74 -7.16
N GLU A 213 25.18 -18.51 -7.39
CA GLU A 213 23.80 -17.97 -7.57
C GLU A 213 22.82 -18.75 -6.68
N MET A 214 22.39 -18.16 -5.56
CA MET A 214 21.44 -18.78 -4.61
C MET A 214 20.98 -17.79 -3.52
N ILE A 215 19.88 -18.14 -2.85
CA ILE A 215 19.39 -17.51 -1.63
C ILE A 215 19.63 -18.48 -0.48
N ILE A 216 20.49 -18.13 0.48
CA ILE A 216 20.78 -18.96 1.64
C ILE A 216 20.36 -18.29 2.93
N TYR A 217 20.01 -19.12 3.90
CA TYR A 217 19.56 -18.69 5.23
C TYR A 217 20.01 -19.66 6.31
N ALA A 218 19.69 -19.34 7.57
CA ALA A 218 20.12 -20.11 8.72
C ALA A 218 19.60 -21.57 8.70
N TRP A 219 20.41 -22.56 9.08
CA TRP A 219 21.75 -22.39 9.64
C TRP A 219 22.86 -22.42 8.61
N GLY A 220 23.85 -21.53 8.79
CA GLY A 220 25.13 -21.52 8.07
C GLY A 220 26.36 -21.71 8.95
N CYS A 221 26.18 -21.98 10.24
CA CYS A 221 27.26 -22.12 11.22
C CYS A 221 27.59 -23.59 11.53
N TYR A 222 28.76 -23.83 12.12
CA TYR A 222 29.19 -25.20 12.48
C TYR A 222 28.42 -25.76 13.68
N ALA A 223 27.96 -24.89 14.59
CA ALA A 223 27.17 -25.28 15.76
C ALA A 223 25.90 -26.07 15.41
N HIS A 224 25.31 -25.83 14.24
CA HIS A 224 24.03 -26.41 13.80
C HIS A 224 24.19 -27.25 12.51
N THR A 225 25.22 -28.10 12.48
CA THR A 225 25.50 -29.02 11.35
C THR A 225 24.91 -30.42 11.52
N SER A 226 24.61 -30.84 12.75
CA SER A 226 23.91 -32.09 13.06
C SER A 226 22.45 -32.08 12.61
N ASN A 227 21.82 -30.93 12.77
CA ASN A 227 20.47 -30.64 12.31
C ASN A 227 20.41 -29.17 11.88
N THR A 228 20.13 -28.96 10.61
CA THR A 228 20.21 -27.64 9.97
C THR A 228 18.90 -26.87 10.05
N GLU A 229 17.84 -27.46 10.57
CA GLU A 229 16.53 -26.83 10.74
C GLU A 229 16.54 -25.85 11.90
N SER A 230 16.33 -24.57 11.64
CA SER A 230 16.18 -23.56 12.69
C SER A 230 14.74 -23.46 13.21
N PRO A 231 14.49 -22.83 14.38
CA PRO A 231 13.13 -22.60 14.87
C PRO A 231 12.19 -21.88 13.90
N ASP A 232 12.71 -20.98 13.08
CA ASP A 232 11.96 -20.21 12.07
C ASP A 232 12.14 -20.77 10.64
N ASP A 233 12.55 -22.03 10.47
CA ASP A 233 12.89 -22.60 9.16
C ASP A 233 11.76 -22.53 8.13
N ILE A 234 10.49 -22.72 8.54
CA ILE A 234 9.35 -22.57 7.64
C ILE A 234 9.22 -21.12 7.14
N ALA A 235 9.46 -20.13 8.01
CA ALA A 235 9.42 -18.72 7.61
C ALA A 235 10.54 -18.40 6.60
N PHE A 236 11.76 -18.87 6.86
CA PHE A 236 12.88 -18.75 5.93
C PHE A 236 12.61 -19.45 4.60
N TYR A 237 12.10 -20.69 4.64
CA TYR A 237 11.79 -21.47 3.45
C TYR A 237 10.75 -20.76 2.58
N ASN A 238 9.68 -20.25 3.20
CA ASN A 238 8.65 -19.49 2.52
C ASN A 238 9.24 -18.22 1.88
N GLN A 239 9.97 -17.39 2.65
CA GLN A 239 10.62 -16.20 2.07
C GLN A 239 11.56 -16.56 0.91
N GLY A 240 12.39 -17.59 1.06
CA GLY A 240 13.26 -18.13 0.00
C GLY A 240 12.52 -18.45 -1.30
N GLN A 241 11.38 -19.15 -1.18
CA GLN A 241 10.54 -19.52 -2.31
C GLN A 241 9.98 -18.29 -3.04
N TYR A 242 9.39 -17.35 -2.30
CA TYR A 242 8.78 -16.16 -2.90
C TYR A 242 9.83 -15.19 -3.44
N MET A 243 10.96 -15.01 -2.75
CA MET A 243 12.06 -14.20 -3.27
C MET A 243 12.60 -14.77 -4.59
N SER A 244 12.80 -16.09 -4.68
CA SER A 244 13.23 -16.72 -5.93
C SER A 244 12.23 -16.47 -7.05
N ALA A 245 10.93 -16.73 -6.79
CA ALA A 245 9.86 -16.54 -7.77
C ALA A 245 9.73 -15.07 -8.21
N TYR A 246 9.65 -14.14 -7.26
CA TYR A 246 9.47 -12.71 -7.52
C TYR A 246 10.71 -12.05 -8.11
N GLY A 247 11.91 -12.50 -7.74
CA GLY A 247 13.16 -12.09 -8.38
C GLY A 247 13.15 -12.39 -9.87
N GLY A 248 12.46 -13.43 -10.31
CA GLY A 248 12.23 -13.71 -11.72
C GLY A 248 13.36 -14.49 -12.41
N PRO A 249 13.25 -14.70 -13.72
CA PRO A 249 13.94 -15.77 -14.42
C PRO A 249 15.36 -15.42 -14.93
N TYR A 250 15.87 -14.20 -14.72
CA TYR A 250 17.21 -13.83 -15.20
C TYR A 250 18.30 -14.72 -14.61
N SER A 251 19.12 -15.32 -15.48
CA SER A 251 20.12 -16.34 -15.12
C SER A 251 19.50 -17.58 -14.41
N GLY A 252 18.21 -17.84 -14.65
CA GLY A 252 17.43 -18.84 -13.94
C GLY A 252 16.91 -18.34 -12.59
N TYR A 253 15.98 -19.09 -12.00
CA TYR A 253 15.50 -18.82 -10.64
C TYR A 253 16.58 -19.21 -9.63
N TYR A 254 16.80 -18.38 -8.61
CA TYR A 254 17.79 -18.70 -7.58
C TYR A 254 17.35 -19.96 -6.82
N PRO A 255 18.20 -20.99 -6.68
CA PRO A 255 18.00 -22.02 -5.67
C PRO A 255 17.95 -21.38 -4.28
N TRP A 256 17.14 -21.92 -3.38
CA TRP A 256 17.09 -21.45 -1.99
C TRP A 256 17.14 -22.60 -1.01
N GLY A 257 17.67 -22.34 0.18
CA GLY A 257 17.77 -23.35 1.23
C GLY A 257 18.68 -22.92 2.38
N ARG A 258 18.77 -23.80 3.37
CA ARG A 258 19.69 -23.63 4.50
C ARG A 258 21.13 -23.62 3.99
N ALA A 259 21.94 -22.67 4.45
CA ALA A 259 23.33 -22.53 4.01
C ALA A 259 24.14 -23.83 4.22
N ASN A 260 23.91 -24.55 5.33
CA ASN A 260 24.55 -25.84 5.59
C ASN A 260 24.14 -26.98 4.64
N ASP A 261 22.97 -26.88 3.99
CA ASP A 261 22.46 -27.92 3.08
C ASP A 261 22.91 -27.69 1.63
N ILE A 262 22.95 -26.43 1.18
CA ILE A 262 23.18 -26.08 -0.23
C ILE A 262 24.47 -25.31 -0.51
N LEU A 263 25.22 -24.91 0.53
CA LEU A 263 26.52 -24.25 0.41
C LEU A 263 27.59 -24.93 1.28
N TYR A 264 27.95 -24.36 2.43
CA TYR A 264 28.89 -24.91 3.40
C TYR A 264 28.79 -24.16 4.74
N PRO A 265 29.06 -24.83 5.89
CA PRO A 265 29.13 -24.17 7.19
C PRO A 265 30.35 -23.25 7.32
N CYS A 266 30.19 -22.12 7.99
CA CYS A 266 31.28 -21.19 8.29
C CYS A 266 31.15 -20.54 9.67
N TYR A 267 32.26 -20.03 10.18
CA TYR A 267 32.34 -19.38 11.48
C TYR A 267 32.13 -17.86 11.35
N GLY A 268 31.38 -17.26 12.27
CA GLY A 268 31.30 -15.81 12.42
C GLY A 268 30.69 -15.07 11.22
N ALA A 269 29.74 -15.69 10.53
CA ALA A 269 28.96 -15.05 9.48
C ALA A 269 27.89 -14.10 10.07
N TYR A 270 27.58 -13.03 9.35
CA TYR A 270 26.59 -12.04 9.74
C TYR A 270 25.19 -12.65 9.81
N GLU A 271 24.86 -13.56 8.89
CA GLU A 271 23.52 -14.11 8.70
C GLU A 271 23.02 -14.81 9.97
N ASP A 272 23.80 -15.76 10.48
CA ASP A 272 23.46 -16.48 11.72
C ASP A 272 23.56 -15.56 12.95
N TYR A 273 24.53 -14.64 12.98
CA TYR A 273 24.66 -13.64 14.05
C TYR A 273 23.41 -12.75 14.16
N ALA A 274 22.94 -12.19 13.05
CA ALA A 274 21.79 -11.29 12.99
C ALA A 274 20.47 -11.99 13.32
N TYR A 275 20.36 -13.28 13.03
CA TYR A 275 19.21 -14.09 13.40
C TYR A 275 19.23 -14.53 14.87
N ALA A 276 20.38 -14.99 15.38
CA ALA A 276 20.41 -15.85 16.56
C ALA A 276 21.16 -15.35 17.79
N ALA A 277 22.05 -14.36 17.66
CA ALA A 277 22.95 -13.96 18.75
C ALA A 277 22.23 -13.44 20.02
N SER A 278 20.95 -13.07 19.93
CA SER A 278 20.15 -12.58 21.06
C SER A 278 19.38 -13.66 21.81
N TRP A 279 19.30 -14.89 21.30
CA TRP A 279 18.46 -15.94 21.86
C TRP A 279 19.11 -17.32 21.91
N ASP A 280 19.98 -17.67 20.97
CA ASP A 280 20.79 -18.89 21.04
C ASP A 280 22.08 -18.65 21.84
N LEU A 281 21.90 -18.33 23.13
CA LEU A 281 22.97 -17.84 24.02
C LEU A 281 24.08 -18.88 24.28
N ALA A 282 23.85 -20.15 23.94
CA ALA A 282 24.88 -21.19 24.05
C ALA A 282 25.99 -20.98 23.00
N ASN A 283 25.67 -20.35 21.87
CA ASN A 283 26.58 -20.12 20.74
C ASN A 283 26.93 -18.65 20.54
N ALA A 284 26.30 -17.73 21.28
CA ALA A 284 26.59 -16.30 21.22
C ALA A 284 27.76 -15.90 22.15
N GLU A 285 28.54 -14.89 21.76
CA GLU A 285 29.58 -14.33 22.62
C GLU A 285 28.98 -13.42 23.72
N PRO A 286 29.13 -13.77 25.01
CA PRO A 286 28.51 -13.01 26.11
C PRO A 286 29.02 -11.58 26.27
N LEU A 287 30.20 -11.24 25.73
CA LEU A 287 30.75 -9.89 25.80
C LEU A 287 30.12 -8.90 24.80
N TRP A 288 29.35 -9.38 23.82
CA TRP A 288 28.74 -8.56 22.77
C TRP A 288 27.23 -8.78 22.64
N PRO A 289 26.44 -8.58 23.72
CA PRO A 289 25.01 -8.79 23.67
C PRO A 289 24.33 -7.73 22.78
N THR A 290 23.30 -8.16 22.05
CA THR A 290 22.47 -7.29 21.23
C THR A 290 21.03 -7.79 21.24
N ASN A 291 20.09 -6.92 21.60
CA ASN A 291 18.66 -7.24 21.49
C ASN A 291 18.12 -7.01 20.07
N GLY A 292 18.91 -6.41 19.18
CA GLY A 292 18.51 -6.15 17.79
C GLY A 292 18.67 -7.35 16.85
N CYS A 293 19.33 -8.43 17.30
CA CYS A 293 19.31 -9.69 16.56
C CYS A 293 17.97 -10.40 16.79
N ARG A 294 17.46 -11.07 15.74
CA ARG A 294 16.18 -11.78 15.51
C ARG A 294 15.64 -11.52 14.10
N SER A 295 16.41 -10.86 13.24
CA SER A 295 16.05 -10.63 11.83
C SER A 295 16.05 -11.95 11.07
N LEU A 296 15.04 -12.16 10.21
CA LEU A 296 15.17 -13.16 9.14
C LEU A 296 16.18 -12.63 8.13
N THR A 297 17.40 -13.16 8.21
CA THR A 297 18.55 -12.68 7.44
C THR A 297 18.91 -13.67 6.35
N HIS A 298 18.93 -13.19 5.11
CA HIS A 298 19.29 -13.97 3.94
C HIS A 298 20.62 -13.49 3.36
N CYS A 299 21.51 -14.42 3.04
CA CYS A 299 22.60 -14.13 2.12
C CYS A 299 22.14 -14.47 0.71
N ILE A 300 22.27 -13.50 -0.21
CA ILE A 300 21.96 -13.71 -1.61
C ILE A 300 23.26 -13.64 -2.39
N GLU A 301 23.67 -14.80 -2.90
CA GLU A 301 24.76 -14.92 -3.87
C GLU A 301 24.20 -14.52 -5.23
N ILE A 302 24.53 -13.30 -5.68
CA ILE A 302 23.85 -12.68 -6.83
C ILE A 302 24.26 -13.32 -8.15
N SER A 303 25.56 -13.61 -8.32
CA SER A 303 26.16 -13.96 -9.60
C SER A 303 27.30 -14.95 -9.44
N SER A 304 27.43 -15.89 -10.38
CA SER A 304 28.50 -16.90 -10.41
C SER A 304 29.91 -16.31 -10.58
N SER A 305 30.03 -15.12 -11.19
CA SER A 305 31.24 -14.30 -11.14
C SER A 305 31.14 -13.30 -10.00
N LYS A 306 32.25 -13.04 -9.30
CA LYS A 306 32.32 -11.96 -8.30
C LYS A 306 32.25 -10.55 -8.93
N PHE A 307 32.63 -10.47 -10.20
CA PHE A 307 32.57 -9.26 -11.01
C PHE A 307 32.14 -9.66 -12.44
N PRO A 308 30.84 -9.91 -12.68
CA PRO A 308 30.33 -10.25 -14.00
C PRO A 308 30.37 -9.03 -14.93
N SER A 309 30.23 -9.27 -16.23
CA SER A 309 30.19 -8.22 -17.26
C SER A 309 29.13 -7.17 -16.94
N GLU A 310 29.42 -5.89 -17.14
CA GLU A 310 28.49 -4.78 -16.91
C GLU A 310 27.15 -4.95 -17.65
N SER A 311 27.18 -5.56 -18.84
CA SER A 311 25.98 -5.91 -19.62
C SER A 311 25.01 -6.87 -18.92
N THR A 312 25.40 -7.47 -17.79
CA THR A 312 24.56 -8.38 -16.99
C THR A 312 23.89 -7.70 -15.81
N LEU A 313 24.23 -6.43 -15.52
CA LEU A 313 23.58 -5.66 -14.45
C LEU A 313 22.11 -5.42 -14.76
N GLY A 314 21.76 -5.21 -16.04
CA GLY A 314 20.41 -4.90 -16.50
C GLY A 314 20.16 -3.39 -16.57
N GLY A 315 18.89 -3.01 -16.59
CA GLY A 315 18.46 -1.61 -16.66
C GLY A 315 17.17 -1.34 -15.88
N ARG A 316 16.82 -0.06 -15.76
CA ARG A 316 15.68 0.45 -14.98
C ARG A 316 14.35 -0.14 -15.43
N ASN A 317 14.14 -0.33 -16.75
CA ASN A 317 12.91 -0.97 -17.23
C ASN A 317 12.83 -2.44 -16.84
N GLY A 318 13.96 -3.06 -16.47
CA GLY A 318 14.02 -4.43 -16.02
C GLY A 318 13.27 -4.67 -14.72
N VAL A 319 13.11 -3.69 -13.83
CA VAL A 319 12.55 -3.91 -12.47
C VAL A 319 11.13 -4.47 -12.54
N TYR A 320 10.24 -3.84 -13.31
CA TYR A 320 8.86 -4.31 -13.51
C TYR A 320 8.67 -5.24 -14.72
N ASN A 321 9.75 -5.60 -15.43
CA ASN A 321 9.69 -6.49 -16.59
C ASN A 321 10.62 -7.72 -16.43
N PRO A 322 10.33 -8.63 -15.48
CA PRO A 322 11.13 -9.85 -15.30
C PRO A 322 11.16 -10.70 -16.58
N GLY A 323 12.35 -11.16 -16.97
CA GLY A 323 12.62 -11.85 -18.23
C GLY A 323 12.71 -10.95 -19.47
N GLY A 324 12.56 -9.63 -19.30
CA GLY A 324 12.66 -8.62 -20.37
C GLY A 324 14.10 -8.38 -20.86
N THR A 325 14.25 -7.50 -21.84
CA THR A 325 15.56 -7.19 -22.46
C THR A 325 16.52 -6.41 -21.56
N GLU A 326 15.99 -5.66 -20.59
CA GLU A 326 16.76 -4.97 -19.56
C GLU A 326 16.76 -5.73 -18.22
N ASP A 327 16.26 -6.97 -18.18
CA ASP A 327 16.38 -7.77 -16.97
C ASP A 327 17.84 -8.16 -16.72
N GLY A 328 18.21 -8.24 -15.45
CA GLY A 328 19.60 -8.38 -15.03
C GLY A 328 19.73 -8.63 -13.53
N TYR A 329 20.97 -8.74 -13.07
CA TYR A 329 21.24 -8.99 -11.66
C TYR A 329 20.74 -7.86 -10.73
N VAL A 330 20.79 -6.60 -11.16
CA VAL A 330 20.32 -5.46 -10.36
C VAL A 330 18.79 -5.42 -10.30
N PRO A 331 18.02 -5.40 -11.41
CA PRO A 331 16.55 -5.48 -11.36
C PRO A 331 16.00 -6.66 -10.55
N LYS A 332 16.61 -7.85 -10.72
CA LYS A 332 16.24 -9.06 -9.98
C LYS A 332 16.33 -8.87 -8.47
N ASN A 333 17.41 -8.24 -7.99
CA ASN A 333 17.63 -8.02 -6.57
C ASN A 333 16.86 -6.81 -6.02
N ILE A 334 16.58 -5.78 -6.84
CA ILE A 334 15.64 -4.72 -6.49
C ILE A 334 14.25 -5.31 -6.23
N ARG A 335 13.73 -6.18 -7.12
CA ARG A 335 12.45 -6.87 -6.90
C ARG A 335 12.44 -7.62 -5.57
N ILE A 336 13.45 -8.43 -5.30
CA ILE A 336 13.56 -9.18 -4.04
C ILE A 336 13.53 -8.24 -2.83
N ALA A 337 14.29 -7.13 -2.88
CA ALA A 337 14.33 -6.15 -1.81
C ALA A 337 12.97 -5.44 -1.59
N LEU A 338 12.27 -5.06 -2.67
CA LEU A 338 10.94 -4.46 -2.59
C LEU A 338 9.92 -5.43 -1.97
N MET A 339 9.97 -6.70 -2.35
CA MET A 339 9.12 -7.74 -1.75
C MET A 339 9.38 -7.88 -0.25
N LEU A 340 10.64 -7.99 0.18
CA LEU A 340 10.99 -8.08 1.60
C LEU A 340 10.62 -6.84 2.41
N THR A 341 10.65 -5.67 1.75
CA THR A 341 10.21 -4.39 2.32
C THR A 341 8.70 -4.38 2.54
N ASP A 342 7.91 -4.85 1.58
CA ASP A 342 6.45 -4.93 1.69
C ASP A 342 6.04 -5.89 2.80
N ILE A 343 6.58 -7.13 2.78
CA ILE A 343 6.21 -8.17 3.75
C ILE A 343 6.78 -7.94 5.15
N ALA A 344 7.51 -6.85 5.38
CA ALA A 344 7.92 -6.47 6.72
C ALA A 344 6.71 -6.29 7.65
N GLU A 345 5.54 -5.91 7.14
CA GLU A 345 4.30 -5.79 7.92
C GLU A 345 3.03 -6.00 7.08
N PRO A 346 2.09 -6.84 7.54
CA PRO A 346 0.81 -7.05 6.87
C PRO A 346 -0.10 -5.80 6.83
N TYR A 347 -0.85 -5.64 5.76
CA TYR A 347 -1.88 -4.61 5.63
C TYR A 347 -3.04 -5.08 4.74
N ILE A 348 -4.16 -4.36 4.78
CA ILE A 348 -5.34 -4.67 3.98
C ILE A 348 -5.63 -3.49 3.05
N GLU A 349 -5.58 -3.76 1.76
CA GLU A 349 -5.94 -2.83 0.70
C GLU A 349 -7.41 -3.03 0.33
N ILE A 350 -8.26 -2.05 0.61
CA ILE A 350 -9.65 -2.05 0.11
C ILE A 350 -9.60 -1.57 -1.33
N THR A 351 -9.94 -2.43 -2.27
CA THR A 351 -9.80 -2.17 -3.72
C THR A 351 -11.05 -1.55 -4.34
N ASP A 352 -12.21 -1.76 -3.72
CA ASP A 352 -13.45 -1.07 -4.08
C ASP A 352 -13.59 0.29 -3.37
N SER A 353 -14.52 1.10 -3.85
CA SER A 353 -15.02 2.29 -3.15
C SER A 353 -16.42 2.02 -2.61
N PRO A 354 -16.56 1.49 -1.37
CA PRO A 354 -17.87 1.27 -0.76
C PRO A 354 -18.70 2.57 -0.75
N PRO A 355 -20.03 2.49 -0.94
CA PRO A 355 -20.87 3.68 -0.94
C PRO A 355 -20.86 4.34 0.44
N GLN A 356 -20.90 5.68 0.47
CA GLN A 356 -21.01 6.41 1.74
C GLN A 356 -22.41 6.29 2.37
N GLU A 357 -23.42 6.00 1.55
CA GLU A 357 -24.83 5.91 1.95
C GLU A 357 -25.48 4.69 1.31
N ALA A 358 -26.38 4.05 2.05
CA ALA A 358 -27.16 2.94 1.58
C ALA A 358 -28.51 2.88 2.31
N GLU A 359 -29.45 2.10 1.79
CA GLU A 359 -30.74 1.91 2.43
C GLU A 359 -30.75 0.71 3.39
N PRO A 360 -31.65 0.72 4.38
CA PRO A 360 -31.99 -0.47 5.13
C PRO A 360 -32.28 -1.67 4.21
N GLY A 361 -31.52 -2.76 4.34
CA GLY A 361 -31.69 -3.95 3.50
C GLY A 361 -31.01 -3.90 2.13
N ALA A 362 -30.30 -2.83 1.79
CA ALA A 362 -29.53 -2.76 0.54
C ALA A 362 -28.32 -3.72 0.58
N THR A 363 -27.96 -4.29 -0.56
CA THR A 363 -26.73 -5.09 -0.69
C THR A 363 -25.59 -4.22 -1.19
N VAL A 364 -24.46 -4.25 -0.47
CA VAL A 364 -23.22 -3.56 -0.84
C VAL A 364 -22.11 -4.57 -1.12
N ASN A 365 -21.26 -4.28 -2.09
CA ASN A 365 -20.09 -5.10 -2.39
C ASN A 365 -18.84 -4.48 -1.78
N ILE A 366 -17.97 -5.32 -1.23
CA ILE A 366 -16.70 -4.93 -0.63
C ILE A 366 -15.64 -5.88 -1.16
N SER A 367 -14.58 -5.31 -1.73
CA SER A 367 -13.43 -6.06 -2.23
C SER A 367 -12.13 -5.57 -1.63
N TRP A 368 -11.23 -6.51 -1.37
CA TRP A 368 -9.96 -6.23 -0.72
C TRP A 368 -8.88 -7.26 -1.06
N LYS A 369 -7.63 -6.83 -0.89
CA LYS A 369 -6.45 -7.69 -0.90
C LYS A 369 -5.80 -7.69 0.48
N VAL A 370 -5.32 -8.85 0.89
CA VAL A 370 -4.41 -9.00 2.04
C VAL A 370 -2.99 -8.88 1.50
N MET A 371 -2.24 -7.89 1.99
CA MET A 371 -0.91 -7.51 1.52
C MET A 371 0.11 -7.60 2.67
N GLY A 372 1.41 -7.46 2.39
CA GLY A 372 2.46 -7.50 3.41
C GLY A 372 2.63 -8.86 4.12
N ALA A 373 2.14 -9.93 3.50
CA ALA A 373 2.20 -11.30 3.99
C ALA A 373 2.34 -12.31 2.83
N LEU A 374 2.68 -13.55 3.16
CA LEU A 374 2.86 -14.64 2.19
C LEU A 374 1.67 -15.60 2.15
N THR A 375 0.92 -15.73 3.25
CA THR A 375 -0.30 -16.54 3.32
C THR A 375 -1.42 -15.83 4.07
N THR A 376 -2.67 -16.05 3.62
CA THR A 376 -3.87 -15.60 4.34
C THR A 376 -4.57 -16.80 4.95
N ALA A 377 -4.38 -17.01 6.25
CA ALA A 377 -5.04 -18.09 6.97
C ALA A 377 -6.54 -17.84 7.06
N GLU A 378 -6.94 -16.61 7.36
CA GLU A 378 -8.34 -16.20 7.49
C GLU A 378 -8.52 -14.71 7.19
N THR A 379 -9.62 -14.33 6.55
CA THR A 379 -10.04 -12.93 6.39
C THR A 379 -11.56 -12.81 6.36
N ALA A 380 -12.11 -11.73 6.92
CA ALA A 380 -13.55 -11.45 6.91
C ALA A 380 -13.84 -9.97 7.17
N VAL A 381 -15.06 -9.52 6.85
CA VAL A 381 -15.55 -8.18 7.16
C VAL A 381 -16.27 -8.19 8.50
N GLN A 382 -15.89 -7.30 9.41
CA GLN A 382 -16.55 -7.02 10.69
C GLN A 382 -17.26 -5.68 10.61
N TYR A 383 -18.50 -5.59 11.08
CA TYR A 383 -19.24 -4.34 11.08
C TYR A 383 -20.34 -4.26 12.14
N GLY A 384 -20.75 -3.03 12.45
CA GLY A 384 -21.79 -2.76 13.45
C GLY A 384 -22.05 -1.27 13.62
N LEU A 385 -22.87 -0.91 14.60
CA LEU A 385 -23.19 0.48 14.94
C LEU A 385 -22.16 1.13 15.88
N ASP A 386 -21.25 0.33 16.45
CA ASP A 386 -20.16 0.84 17.30
C ASP A 386 -19.04 1.41 16.43
N ALA A 387 -18.48 2.55 16.83
CA ALA A 387 -17.39 3.21 16.12
C ALA A 387 -16.07 2.44 16.17
N ASP A 388 -15.95 1.47 17.07
CA ASP A 388 -14.84 0.51 17.17
C ASP A 388 -15.32 -0.90 16.72
N PRO A 389 -15.44 -1.15 15.41
CA PRO A 389 -15.84 -2.45 14.90
C PRO A 389 -14.76 -3.53 15.07
N ILE A 390 -13.54 -3.16 15.46
CA ILE A 390 -12.46 -4.12 15.75
C ILE A 390 -12.83 -4.90 17.03
N ASN A 391 -13.25 -4.18 18.08
CA ASN A 391 -13.55 -4.79 19.37
C ASN A 391 -15.05 -5.02 19.62
N ASN A 392 -15.93 -4.25 18.96
CA ASN A 392 -17.37 -4.20 19.28
C ASN A 392 -18.27 -4.35 18.03
N TYR A 393 -17.94 -5.27 17.12
CA TYR A 393 -18.82 -5.56 15.97
C TYR A 393 -20.11 -6.30 16.36
N THR A 394 -21.16 -6.10 15.57
CA THR A 394 -22.42 -6.84 15.69
C THR A 394 -22.49 -7.99 14.68
N TYR A 395 -21.86 -7.80 13.52
CA TYR A 395 -21.90 -8.70 12.38
C TYR A 395 -20.49 -9.02 11.91
N VAL A 396 -20.29 -10.25 11.44
CA VAL A 396 -19.07 -10.71 10.79
C VAL A 396 -19.45 -11.62 9.62
N THR A 397 -18.75 -11.49 8.50
CA THR A 397 -19.00 -12.31 7.32
C THR A 397 -18.33 -13.67 7.45
N SER A 398 -18.58 -14.57 6.50
CA SER A 398 -17.94 -15.88 6.54
C SER A 398 -16.42 -15.74 6.37
N LEU A 399 -15.65 -16.53 7.11
CA LEU A 399 -14.21 -16.56 6.95
C LEU A 399 -13.84 -17.04 5.55
N GLN A 400 -13.01 -16.26 4.87
CA GLN A 400 -12.35 -16.62 3.62
C GLN A 400 -10.87 -16.91 3.91
N SER A 401 -10.23 -17.71 3.07
CA SER A 401 -8.80 -18.07 3.22
C SER A 401 -8.18 -18.32 1.86
N GLY A 402 -6.85 -18.38 1.78
CA GLY A 402 -6.15 -18.66 0.54
C GLY A 402 -4.85 -17.87 0.43
N GLY A 403 -4.78 -17.00 -0.57
CA GLY A 403 -3.59 -16.25 -0.90
C GLY A 403 -3.58 -14.78 -0.48
N THR A 404 -2.53 -14.08 -0.86
CA THR A 404 -2.33 -12.66 -0.66
C THR A 404 -2.36 -11.94 -2.01
N GLY A 405 -2.39 -10.61 -2.02
CA GLY A 405 -2.36 -9.86 -3.27
C GLY A 405 -1.08 -10.08 -4.09
N TRP A 406 0.00 -10.57 -3.47
CA TRP A 406 1.20 -11.05 -4.17
C TRP A 406 0.95 -12.21 -5.14
N GLN A 407 -0.13 -12.95 -4.95
CA GLN A 407 -0.56 -14.07 -5.79
C GLN A 407 -1.79 -13.69 -6.63
N ASP A 408 -2.04 -12.39 -6.80
CA ASP A 408 -3.22 -11.83 -7.48
C ASP A 408 -4.55 -12.29 -6.86
N VAL A 409 -4.56 -12.60 -5.55
CA VAL A 409 -5.79 -12.96 -4.84
C VAL A 409 -6.49 -11.71 -4.33
N GLU A 410 -7.73 -11.54 -4.77
CA GLU A 410 -8.67 -10.54 -4.27
C GLU A 410 -9.88 -11.24 -3.66
N TYR A 411 -10.31 -10.75 -2.51
CA TYR A 411 -11.46 -11.24 -1.76
C TYR A 411 -12.65 -10.33 -2.02
N HIS A 412 -13.84 -10.92 -2.04
CA HIS A 412 -15.09 -10.20 -2.32
C HIS A 412 -16.18 -10.64 -1.35
N GLU A 413 -17.01 -9.70 -0.95
CA GLU A 413 -18.19 -9.97 -0.13
C GLU A 413 -19.36 -9.10 -0.57
N SER A 414 -20.55 -9.71 -0.68
CA SER A 414 -21.81 -9.01 -0.90
C SER A 414 -22.62 -9.01 0.40
N ILE A 415 -22.70 -7.86 1.06
CA ILE A 415 -23.31 -7.70 2.39
C ILE A 415 -24.67 -7.05 2.25
N THR A 416 -25.73 -7.74 2.65
CA THR A 416 -27.06 -7.13 2.86
C THR A 416 -27.09 -6.39 4.18
N LEU A 417 -27.24 -5.08 4.13
CA LEU A 417 -27.22 -4.20 5.29
C LEU A 417 -28.45 -4.41 6.19
N PRO A 418 -28.33 -4.22 7.51
CA PRO A 418 -29.46 -4.41 8.41
C PRO A 418 -30.59 -3.42 8.13
N ALA A 419 -31.81 -3.82 8.48
CA ALA A 419 -33.00 -2.97 8.35
C ALA A 419 -33.03 -1.79 9.34
N GLN A 420 -32.14 -1.79 10.35
CA GLN A 420 -32.05 -0.73 11.34
C GLN A 420 -31.27 0.46 10.75
N PRO A 421 -31.83 1.68 10.76
CA PRO A 421 -31.07 2.86 10.35
C PRO A 421 -29.92 3.19 11.31
N GLY A 422 -28.83 3.73 10.77
CA GLY A 422 -27.67 4.19 11.54
C GLY A 422 -26.39 4.24 10.70
N THR A 423 -25.34 4.84 11.26
CA THR A 423 -23.99 4.77 10.69
C THR A 423 -23.36 3.45 11.08
N TYR A 424 -23.09 2.60 10.09
CA TYR A 424 -22.39 1.34 10.30
C TYR A 424 -20.91 1.53 10.03
N TYR A 425 -20.08 1.09 10.97
CA TYR A 425 -18.63 1.09 10.89
C TYR A 425 -18.16 -0.29 10.47
N PHE A 426 -17.27 -0.34 9.49
CA PHE A 426 -16.73 -1.55 8.89
C PHE A 426 -15.22 -1.58 9.09
N THR A 427 -14.70 -2.77 9.32
CA THR A 427 -13.28 -3.09 9.21
C THR A 427 -13.13 -4.48 8.60
N ILE A 428 -12.05 -4.70 7.88
CA ILE A 428 -11.68 -6.03 7.39
C ILE A 428 -10.62 -6.55 8.34
N ARG A 429 -10.78 -7.80 8.80
CA ARG A 429 -9.83 -8.49 9.67
C ARG A 429 -9.14 -9.58 8.86
N ALA A 430 -7.83 -9.69 8.96
CA ALA A 430 -7.04 -10.79 8.41
C ALA A 430 -6.12 -11.42 9.47
N LYS A 431 -5.86 -12.72 9.34
CA LYS A 431 -4.85 -13.49 10.07
C LYS A 431 -3.94 -14.17 9.05
N VAL A 432 -2.64 -13.95 9.18
CA VAL A 432 -1.67 -14.21 8.12
C VAL A 432 -0.50 -15.07 8.61
N ASP A 433 0.20 -15.72 7.68
CA ASP A 433 1.47 -16.44 7.90
C ASP A 433 1.46 -17.45 9.07
N GLN A 434 0.29 -18.00 9.41
CA GLN A 434 0.13 -18.91 10.56
C GLN A 434 0.86 -20.24 10.39
N ASP A 435 1.15 -20.61 9.14
CA ASP A 435 1.94 -21.78 8.82
C ASP A 435 3.38 -21.69 9.33
N THR A 436 3.89 -20.49 9.58
CA THR A 436 5.24 -20.25 10.14
C THR A 436 5.41 -20.67 11.60
N LEU A 437 4.30 -20.96 12.30
CA LEU A 437 4.34 -21.56 13.64
C LEU A 437 4.63 -23.07 13.62
N ASN A 438 4.51 -23.71 12.46
CA ASN A 438 4.81 -25.13 12.32
C ASN A 438 6.33 -25.35 12.36
N GLN A 439 6.74 -26.42 13.03
CA GLN A 439 8.13 -26.86 13.13
C GLN A 439 8.16 -28.39 13.00
N ASN A 440 9.16 -28.97 12.33
CA ASN A 440 9.31 -30.42 12.29
C ASN A 440 10.18 -30.89 13.45
N ASN A 441 11.45 -30.50 13.43
CA ASN A 441 12.43 -30.87 14.44
C ASN A 441 13.55 -29.81 14.47
N PRO A 442 13.31 -28.61 15.00
CA PRO A 442 14.29 -27.53 14.97
C PRO A 442 15.46 -27.79 15.94
N GLU A 443 16.64 -27.28 15.63
CA GLU A 443 17.77 -27.16 16.54
C GLU A 443 18.09 -25.66 16.74
N PRO A 444 18.03 -25.14 17.98
CA PRO A 444 17.54 -25.79 19.20
C PRO A 444 16.00 -25.93 19.23
N GLN A 445 15.49 -26.77 20.15
CA GLN A 445 14.05 -27.05 20.31
C GLN A 445 13.32 -25.94 21.07
N VAL A 446 13.12 -24.80 20.39
CA VAL A 446 12.38 -23.64 20.90
C VAL A 446 11.34 -23.18 19.88
N ALA A 447 10.31 -22.46 20.34
CA ALA A 447 9.36 -21.80 19.45
C ALA A 447 10.06 -20.77 18.54
N PRO A 448 9.46 -20.39 17.39
CA PRO A 448 10.01 -19.37 16.50
C PRO A 448 10.44 -18.10 17.27
N GLN A 449 11.64 -17.60 16.96
CA GLN A 449 12.30 -16.51 17.68
C GLN A 449 12.35 -15.22 16.87
N SER A 450 12.15 -15.27 15.55
CA SER A 450 12.30 -14.10 14.69
C SER A 450 11.29 -13.00 15.00
N LEU A 451 11.68 -11.75 14.68
CA LEU A 451 10.77 -10.61 14.72
C LEU A 451 9.61 -10.83 13.74
N TYR A 452 9.92 -11.34 12.53
CA TYR A 452 8.94 -11.60 11.48
C TYR A 452 7.79 -12.49 11.95
N VAL A 453 8.08 -13.66 12.54
CA VAL A 453 7.05 -14.60 12.97
C VAL A 453 6.28 -14.06 14.17
N ASN A 454 6.97 -13.61 15.22
CA ASN A 454 6.30 -13.21 16.45
C ASN A 454 5.41 -11.97 16.26
N MET A 455 5.84 -10.99 15.45
CA MET A 455 5.07 -9.77 15.19
C MET A 455 3.71 -10.08 14.52
N ARG A 456 3.58 -11.16 13.76
CA ARG A 456 2.36 -11.47 12.99
C ARG A 456 1.55 -12.67 13.49
N THR A 457 1.98 -13.29 14.59
CA THR A 457 1.37 -14.54 15.10
C THR A 457 1.12 -14.55 16.60
N ASN A 458 1.46 -13.49 17.34
CA ASN A 458 1.41 -13.53 18.81
C ASN A 458 0.99 -12.19 19.45
N ASP A 459 -0.30 -12.05 19.76
CA ASP A 459 -0.88 -10.86 20.42
C ASP A 459 -0.25 -10.51 21.79
N SER A 460 0.44 -11.46 22.42
CA SER A 460 1.07 -11.25 23.73
C SER A 460 2.55 -10.90 23.66
N TRP A 461 3.14 -10.90 22.46
CA TRP A 461 4.55 -10.66 22.26
C TRP A 461 4.85 -9.18 22.07
N SER A 462 5.95 -8.74 22.66
CA SER A 462 6.54 -7.43 22.38
C SER A 462 8.04 -7.47 22.61
N ILE A 463 8.76 -6.63 21.90
CA ILE A 463 10.19 -6.40 22.13
C ILE A 463 10.48 -4.91 21.98
N SER A 464 11.24 -4.36 22.93
CA SER A 464 11.75 -3.01 22.84
C SER A 464 13.28 -3.04 22.73
N ASN A 465 13.82 -2.27 21.80
CA ASN A 465 15.24 -2.06 21.64
C ASN A 465 15.51 -0.56 21.45
N TYR A 466 16.25 0.04 22.39
CA TYR A 466 16.42 1.49 22.48
C TYR A 466 15.06 2.23 22.46
N ASN A 467 14.76 2.96 21.37
CA ASN A 467 13.54 3.74 21.23
C ASN A 467 12.48 3.03 20.37
N ASN A 468 12.81 1.88 19.77
CA ASN A 468 11.90 1.14 18.89
C ASN A 468 11.21 0.03 19.69
N THR A 469 9.91 -0.15 19.46
CA THR A 469 9.14 -1.27 20.01
C THR A 469 8.36 -1.92 18.89
N LEU A 470 8.43 -3.25 18.82
CA LEU A 470 7.56 -4.07 17.97
C LEU A 470 6.59 -4.83 18.86
N GLU A 471 5.32 -4.79 18.49
CA GLU A 471 4.24 -5.52 19.14
C GLU A 471 3.73 -6.62 18.19
N GLY A 472 3.32 -7.74 18.76
CA GLY A 472 2.74 -8.83 18.00
C GLY A 472 1.23 -8.70 17.84
N HIS A 473 0.75 -9.08 16.67
CA HIS A 473 -0.67 -9.09 16.31
C HIS A 473 -1.02 -10.39 15.57
N GLU A 474 -1.97 -11.16 16.10
CA GLU A 474 -2.59 -12.28 15.38
C GLU A 474 -3.60 -11.78 14.34
N ASN A 475 -4.18 -10.61 14.57
CA ASN A 475 -5.23 -10.05 13.74
C ASN A 475 -4.81 -8.67 13.21
N TRP A 476 -4.86 -8.52 11.89
CA TRP A 476 -4.54 -7.31 11.16
C TRP A 476 -5.82 -6.69 10.60
N TYR A 477 -5.91 -5.37 10.63
CA TYR A 477 -7.17 -4.68 10.33
C TYR A 477 -6.98 -3.62 9.24
N SER A 478 -7.98 -3.48 8.37
CA SER A 478 -8.04 -2.35 7.45
C SER A 478 -8.26 -1.05 8.22
N ARG A 479 -8.13 0.09 7.53
CA ARG A 479 -8.76 1.33 8.01
C ARG A 479 -10.26 1.09 8.26
N ILE A 480 -10.80 1.76 9.28
CA ILE A 480 -12.24 1.80 9.50
C ILE A 480 -12.88 2.68 8.42
N PHE A 481 -14.01 2.24 7.87
CA PHE A 481 -14.84 3.03 6.96
C PHE A 481 -16.31 2.90 7.35
N THR A 482 -17.14 3.81 6.85
CA THR A 482 -18.55 3.92 7.26
C THR A 482 -19.51 3.86 6.10
N ILE A 483 -20.68 3.26 6.34
CA ILE A 483 -21.83 3.36 5.46
C ILE A 483 -23.01 3.88 6.29
N ASN A 484 -23.56 5.02 5.88
CA ASN A 484 -24.76 5.59 6.49
C ASN A 484 -25.99 4.85 5.95
N VAL A 485 -26.65 4.10 6.81
CA VAL A 485 -27.83 3.31 6.45
C VAL A 485 -29.07 4.07 6.87
N PHE A 486 -29.68 4.80 5.95
CA PHE A 486 -30.90 5.58 6.21
C PHE A 486 -31.86 5.46 5.04
N PRO A 487 -33.18 5.50 5.27
CA PRO A 487 -34.11 5.67 4.18
C PRO A 487 -33.87 7.05 3.52
N PRO A 488 -34.07 7.19 2.20
CA PRO A 488 -33.85 8.45 1.50
C PRO A 488 -34.75 9.56 2.04
N GLU A 489 -34.15 10.72 2.34
CA GLU A 489 -34.87 11.94 2.69
C GLU A 489 -34.84 12.89 1.49
N ILE A 490 -36.00 13.46 1.15
CA ILE A 490 -36.13 14.44 0.08
C ILE A 490 -36.53 15.79 0.70
N GLU A 491 -35.69 16.79 0.46
CA GLU A 491 -35.99 18.19 0.78
C GLU A 491 -36.79 18.83 -0.36
N LEU A 492 -37.83 19.57 0.02
CA LEU A 492 -38.71 20.31 -0.87
C LEU A 492 -38.77 21.76 -0.43
N TYR A 493 -38.51 22.69 -1.35
CA TYR A 493 -38.60 24.13 -1.11
C TYR A 493 -40.05 24.60 -1.28
N SER A 494 -40.46 25.64 -0.54
CA SER A 494 -41.76 26.29 -0.76
C SER A 494 -41.96 26.64 -2.24
N GLY A 495 -43.10 26.26 -2.79
CA GLY A 495 -43.38 26.31 -4.22
C GLY A 495 -43.03 25.01 -4.93
N TRP A 496 -42.64 25.13 -6.21
CA TRP A 496 -42.46 23.98 -7.09
C TRP A 496 -41.11 23.29 -6.87
N ASN A 497 -41.13 21.97 -6.91
CA ASN A 497 -40.00 21.06 -6.88
C ASN A 497 -40.19 20.05 -8.01
N LEU A 498 -39.10 19.44 -8.49
CA LEU A 498 -39.15 18.36 -9.48
C LEU A 498 -38.37 17.17 -8.94
N ILE A 499 -39.07 16.11 -8.57
CA ILE A 499 -38.48 14.94 -7.91
C ILE A 499 -38.81 13.63 -8.62
N THR A 500 -38.21 12.55 -8.16
CA THR A 500 -38.64 11.19 -8.41
C THR A 500 -38.71 10.40 -7.11
N ILE A 501 -39.40 9.25 -7.12
CA ILE A 501 -39.46 8.34 -5.98
C ILE A 501 -38.49 7.19 -6.24
N PRO A 502 -37.31 7.16 -5.59
CA PRO A 502 -36.24 6.21 -5.89
C PRO A 502 -36.40 4.84 -5.20
N VAL A 503 -37.58 4.54 -4.66
CA VAL A 503 -37.90 3.27 -3.98
C VAL A 503 -39.08 2.58 -4.67
N GLN A 504 -39.11 1.25 -4.61
CA GLN A 504 -40.26 0.46 -5.02
C GLN A 504 -41.50 0.93 -4.28
N ASN A 505 -42.55 1.24 -5.02
CA ASN A 505 -43.80 1.76 -4.49
C ASN A 505 -44.99 1.34 -5.34
N ASN A 506 -46.18 1.51 -4.79
CA ASN A 506 -47.46 1.34 -5.46
C ASN A 506 -48.34 2.61 -5.28
N TYR A 507 -47.69 3.77 -5.13
CA TYR A 507 -48.37 5.01 -4.78
C TYR A 507 -49.19 5.54 -5.94
N THR A 508 -50.35 6.12 -5.64
CA THR A 508 -50.98 7.14 -6.50
C THR A 508 -50.51 8.55 -6.10
N ALA A 509 -50.89 9.56 -6.89
CA ALA A 509 -50.60 10.95 -6.57
C ALA A 509 -51.16 11.36 -5.20
N SER A 510 -52.34 10.86 -4.83
CA SER A 510 -52.94 11.12 -3.52
C SER A 510 -52.21 10.41 -2.38
N ASP A 511 -51.70 9.20 -2.60
CA ASP A 511 -50.86 8.50 -1.61
C ASP A 511 -49.55 9.26 -1.37
N LEU A 512 -48.87 9.69 -2.44
CA LEU A 512 -47.63 10.47 -2.32
C LEU A 512 -47.89 11.84 -1.67
N ALA A 513 -48.96 12.53 -2.04
CA ALA A 513 -49.32 13.81 -1.43
C ALA A 513 -49.57 13.67 0.08
N ALA A 514 -50.13 12.54 0.54
CA ALA A 514 -50.37 12.29 1.96
C ALA A 514 -49.07 12.03 2.76
N LEU A 515 -47.97 11.63 2.10
CA LEU A 515 -46.66 11.44 2.74
C LEU A 515 -45.88 12.75 2.90
N ILE A 516 -46.18 13.75 2.07
CA ILE A 516 -45.43 15.00 1.99
C ILE A 516 -46.15 16.07 2.83
N PRO A 517 -45.54 16.58 3.91
CA PRO A 517 -46.11 17.69 4.65
C PRO A 517 -46.31 18.91 3.74
N GLU A 518 -47.37 19.69 3.97
CA GLU A 518 -47.62 20.94 3.23
C GLU A 518 -47.78 20.78 1.71
N CYS A 519 -47.91 19.55 1.19
CA CYS A 519 -48.16 19.31 -0.23
C CYS A 519 -49.55 19.82 -0.62
N ASP A 520 -49.59 20.68 -1.63
CA ASP A 520 -50.85 21.22 -2.16
C ASP A 520 -51.15 20.74 -3.59
N MET A 521 -50.14 20.29 -4.35
CA MET A 521 -50.34 19.78 -5.70
C MET A 521 -49.22 18.85 -6.18
N ILE A 522 -49.60 17.81 -6.93
CA ILE A 522 -48.68 16.95 -7.69
C ILE A 522 -49.04 17.03 -9.17
N ALA A 523 -48.05 17.23 -10.04
CA ALA A 523 -48.23 17.26 -11.48
C ALA A 523 -47.27 16.33 -12.21
N TRP A 524 -47.78 15.62 -13.21
CA TRP A 524 -47.02 14.72 -14.06
C TRP A 524 -47.08 15.18 -15.52
N TRP A 525 -45.91 15.32 -16.15
CA TRP A 525 -45.80 15.57 -17.59
C TRP A 525 -45.92 14.24 -18.36
N ASN A 526 -47.05 14.04 -19.03
CA ASN A 526 -47.24 12.91 -19.92
C ASN A 526 -46.72 13.26 -21.32
N ALA A 527 -45.52 12.78 -21.64
CA ALA A 527 -44.87 13.04 -22.92
C ALA A 527 -45.59 12.42 -24.13
N ALA A 528 -46.35 11.33 -23.93
CA ALA A 528 -47.10 10.68 -25.00
C ALA A 528 -48.27 11.55 -25.50
N SER A 529 -48.92 12.28 -24.59
CA SER A 529 -50.01 13.20 -24.91
C SER A 529 -49.57 14.67 -25.01
N GLY A 530 -48.39 15.01 -24.51
CA GLY A 530 -47.89 16.39 -24.44
C GLY A 530 -48.67 17.26 -23.46
N THR A 531 -49.19 16.67 -22.37
CA THR A 531 -50.07 17.35 -21.42
C THR A 531 -49.70 17.05 -19.97
N TYR A 532 -49.99 17.98 -19.07
CA TYR A 532 -49.92 17.74 -17.63
C TYR A 532 -51.19 17.07 -17.09
N SER A 533 -51.01 16.05 -16.26
CA SER A 533 -52.03 15.56 -15.32
C SER A 533 -51.74 16.15 -13.94
N THR A 534 -52.76 16.69 -13.26
CA THR A 534 -52.59 17.42 -11.99
C THR A 534 -53.55 16.89 -10.92
N PHE A 535 -52.98 16.51 -9.78
CA PHE A 535 -53.72 16.18 -8.57
C PHE A 535 -53.59 17.36 -7.60
N ILE A 536 -54.70 18.02 -7.26
CA ILE A 536 -54.72 19.15 -6.33
C ILE A 536 -55.29 18.67 -5.00
N VAL A 537 -54.51 18.81 -3.92
CA VAL A 537 -54.87 18.32 -2.59
C VAL A 537 -56.14 19.03 -2.10
N GLY A 538 -57.12 18.25 -1.65
CA GLY A 538 -58.43 18.75 -1.20
C GLY A 538 -59.41 19.16 -2.30
N VAL A 539 -59.00 19.14 -3.58
CA VAL A 539 -59.88 19.46 -4.74
C VAL A 539 -60.11 18.24 -5.62
N THR A 540 -59.06 17.51 -5.96
CA THR A 540 -59.14 16.30 -6.80
C THR A 540 -59.46 15.09 -5.93
N PRO A 541 -60.55 14.33 -6.20
CA PRO A 541 -60.86 13.13 -5.42
C PRO A 541 -59.84 12.00 -5.63
N PRO A 542 -59.42 11.28 -4.57
CA PRO A 542 -58.64 10.04 -4.70
C PRO A 542 -59.36 9.00 -5.57
N GLY A 543 -58.60 8.26 -6.38
CA GLY A 543 -59.11 7.30 -7.37
C GLY A 543 -59.76 7.93 -8.61
N SER A 544 -59.72 9.26 -8.76
CA SER A 544 -60.15 9.92 -9.99
C SER A 544 -59.13 9.74 -11.13
N PRO A 545 -59.48 10.06 -12.40
CA PRO A 545 -58.53 9.96 -13.52
C PRO A 545 -57.27 10.84 -13.39
N TRP A 546 -57.27 11.80 -12.47
CA TRP A 546 -56.14 12.67 -12.18
C TRP A 546 -55.31 12.21 -10.96
N ASP A 547 -55.75 11.16 -10.28
CA ASP A 547 -54.99 10.45 -9.25
C ASP A 547 -54.15 9.34 -9.89
N PHE A 548 -53.10 9.75 -10.61
CA PHE A 548 -52.27 8.86 -11.42
C PHE A 548 -51.25 8.08 -10.58
N ASN A 549 -50.79 6.93 -11.09
CA ASN A 549 -49.75 6.14 -10.44
C ASN A 549 -48.39 6.84 -10.49
N ILE A 550 -47.62 6.69 -9.42
CA ILE A 550 -46.22 7.08 -9.34
C ILE A 550 -45.37 5.89 -9.80
N SER A 551 -44.53 6.12 -10.80
CA SER A 551 -43.71 5.11 -11.45
C SER A 551 -42.23 5.39 -11.20
N GLY A 552 -41.44 4.32 -11.04
CA GLY A 552 -39.98 4.43 -10.94
C GLY A 552 -39.37 5.06 -12.18
N GLY A 553 -38.33 5.87 -11.99
CA GLY A 553 -37.60 6.55 -13.07
C GLY A 553 -38.32 7.73 -13.71
N VAL A 554 -39.54 8.07 -13.29
CA VAL A 554 -40.31 9.21 -13.82
C VAL A 554 -40.18 10.43 -12.91
N GLY A 555 -40.09 11.62 -13.52
CA GLY A 555 -40.07 12.90 -12.81
C GLY A 555 -41.48 13.46 -12.57
N TYR A 556 -41.71 14.00 -11.37
CA TYR A 556 -42.98 14.58 -10.93
C TYR A 556 -42.76 15.97 -10.33
N TYR A 557 -43.57 16.92 -10.75
CA TYR A 557 -43.61 18.23 -10.12
C TYR A 557 -44.45 18.16 -8.85
N LEU A 558 -43.93 18.75 -7.79
CA LEU A 558 -44.58 18.88 -6.50
C LEU A 558 -44.63 20.35 -6.11
N SER A 559 -45.78 20.80 -5.63
CA SER A 559 -45.91 22.09 -4.97
C SER A 559 -46.15 21.86 -3.48
N VAL A 560 -45.39 22.57 -2.65
CA VAL A 560 -45.56 22.59 -1.19
C VAL A 560 -45.72 24.03 -0.72
N THR A 561 -46.58 24.28 0.27
CA THR A 561 -46.84 25.64 0.74
C THR A 561 -45.68 26.22 1.54
N ASP A 562 -44.99 25.38 2.31
CA ASP A 562 -43.78 25.73 3.08
C ASP A 562 -42.66 24.72 2.80
N THR A 563 -41.40 25.14 2.96
CA THR A 563 -40.24 24.25 2.84
C THR A 563 -40.34 23.10 3.84
N THR A 564 -40.18 21.86 3.39
CA THR A 564 -40.32 20.65 4.19
C THR A 564 -39.33 19.57 3.76
N THR A 565 -39.13 18.55 4.59
CA THR A 565 -38.53 17.28 4.19
C THR A 565 -39.54 16.16 4.34
N PHE A 566 -39.31 15.05 3.64
CA PHE A 566 -40.01 13.80 3.91
C PHE A 566 -39.11 12.60 3.64
N THR A 567 -39.33 11.54 4.42
CA THR A 567 -38.59 10.29 4.33
C THR A 567 -39.36 9.27 3.51
N LEU A 568 -38.69 8.67 2.54
CA LEU A 568 -39.22 7.59 1.72
C LEU A 568 -38.82 6.25 2.30
N ASN A 569 -39.82 5.47 2.72
CA ASN A 569 -39.62 4.12 3.21
C ASN A 569 -39.96 3.13 2.09
N GLY A 570 -39.01 2.27 1.72
CA GLY A 570 -39.21 1.22 0.73
C GLY A 570 -37.90 0.54 0.37
N THR A 571 -37.98 -0.51 -0.44
CA THR A 571 -36.80 -1.14 -1.05
C THR A 571 -36.30 -0.25 -2.19
N PRO A 572 -34.98 -0.06 -2.42
CA PRO A 572 -34.50 0.71 -3.55
C PRO A 572 -35.03 0.16 -4.88
N LEU A 573 -35.25 1.04 -5.86
CA LEU A 573 -35.35 0.58 -7.25
C LEU A 573 -34.03 -0.10 -7.64
N THR A 574 -34.10 -1.14 -8.46
CA THR A 574 -32.93 -1.88 -8.99
C THR A 574 -32.65 -1.58 -10.45
N ASP A 575 -33.66 -1.09 -11.15
CA ASP A 575 -33.71 -0.81 -12.57
C ASP A 575 -34.93 0.07 -12.84
N VAL A 576 -34.86 0.90 -13.88
CA VAL A 576 -36.02 1.63 -14.41
C VAL A 576 -36.06 1.54 -15.93
N SER A 577 -37.26 1.52 -16.48
CA SER A 577 -37.50 1.55 -17.92
C SER A 577 -38.54 2.62 -18.23
N VAL A 578 -38.10 3.71 -18.88
CA VAL A 578 -38.95 4.88 -19.15
C VAL A 578 -39.03 5.13 -20.65
N ALA A 579 -40.24 5.04 -21.20
CA ALA A 579 -40.48 5.36 -22.60
C ALA A 579 -40.31 6.87 -22.85
N LEU A 580 -39.45 7.21 -23.81
CA LEU A 580 -39.19 8.57 -24.25
C LEU A 580 -39.87 8.84 -25.59
N TYR A 581 -40.50 10.01 -25.70
CA TYR A 581 -41.18 10.48 -26.90
C TYR A 581 -40.45 11.69 -27.48
N PRO A 582 -40.49 11.90 -28.82
CA PRO A 582 -39.91 13.10 -29.42
C PRO A 582 -40.44 14.37 -28.75
N GLY A 583 -39.53 15.23 -28.28
CA GLY A 583 -39.86 16.39 -27.45
C GLY A 583 -39.45 16.20 -25.99
N TRP A 584 -40.19 16.85 -25.09
CA TRP A 584 -39.89 16.88 -23.66
C TRP A 584 -40.42 15.63 -22.96
N ASN A 585 -39.63 15.09 -22.04
CA ASN A 585 -39.94 13.95 -21.18
C ASN A 585 -39.52 14.28 -19.75
N ALA A 586 -40.24 13.74 -18.77
CA ALA A 586 -39.88 13.85 -17.36
C ALA A 586 -39.31 12.52 -16.89
N ILE A 587 -38.04 12.51 -16.50
CA ILE A 587 -37.36 11.35 -15.93
C ILE A 587 -36.87 11.67 -14.52
N GLY A 588 -36.40 10.66 -13.81
CA GLY A 588 -35.96 10.76 -12.42
C GLY A 588 -34.73 9.93 -12.17
N TRP A 589 -33.74 10.50 -11.48
CA TRP A 589 -32.54 9.78 -11.10
C TRP A 589 -32.79 8.96 -9.82
N TRP A 590 -32.81 7.64 -9.96
CA TRP A 590 -33.16 6.71 -8.88
C TRP A 590 -31.95 6.11 -8.17
N ASN A 591 -30.77 6.15 -8.79
CA ASN A 591 -29.56 5.46 -8.35
C ASN A 591 -28.84 6.23 -7.23
N THR A 592 -28.27 5.52 -6.25
CA THR A 592 -27.46 6.10 -5.15
C THR A 592 -26.15 6.68 -5.63
N THR A 593 -25.61 6.16 -6.75
CA THR A 593 -24.44 6.77 -7.39
C THR A 593 -24.88 8.02 -8.15
N SER A 594 -24.34 9.17 -7.78
CA SER A 594 -24.57 10.42 -8.51
C SER A 594 -23.99 10.34 -9.93
N THR A 595 -24.60 11.03 -10.87
CA THR A 595 -24.07 11.19 -12.24
C THR A 595 -23.95 12.67 -12.59
N THR A 596 -23.52 13.00 -13.81
CA THR A 596 -23.58 14.37 -14.34
C THR A 596 -24.55 14.46 -15.50
N ALA A 597 -25.01 15.67 -15.82
CA ALA A 597 -25.86 15.90 -16.99
C ALA A 597 -25.20 15.41 -18.30
N ALA A 598 -23.89 15.57 -18.46
CA ALA A 598 -23.14 15.06 -19.60
C ALA A 598 -23.16 13.53 -19.67
N MET A 599 -22.89 12.86 -18.54
CA MET A 599 -22.89 11.40 -18.47
C MET A 599 -24.28 10.83 -18.75
N LEU A 600 -25.33 11.39 -18.15
CA LEU A 600 -26.71 10.97 -18.40
C LEU A 600 -27.13 11.22 -19.86
N ALA A 601 -26.78 12.39 -20.42
CA ALA A 601 -27.10 12.70 -21.82
C ALA A 601 -26.46 11.70 -22.80
N SER A 602 -25.28 11.18 -22.48
CA SER A 602 -24.59 10.16 -23.29
C SER A 602 -25.29 8.79 -23.28
N GLN A 603 -26.12 8.53 -22.27
CA GLN A 603 -26.87 7.28 -22.10
C GLN A 603 -28.27 7.34 -22.74
N ILE A 604 -28.73 8.52 -23.16
CA ILE A 604 -30.06 8.72 -23.74
C ILE A 604 -29.93 8.91 -25.26
N ILE A 605 -30.51 7.98 -26.01
CA ILE A 605 -30.52 8.02 -27.48
C ILE A 605 -31.17 9.32 -27.96
N ASP A 606 -30.49 10.01 -28.89
CA ASP A 606 -30.95 11.26 -29.51
C ASP A 606 -31.30 12.38 -28.51
N CYS A 607 -30.62 12.39 -27.36
CA CYS A 607 -30.71 13.46 -26.37
C CYS A 607 -30.23 14.79 -26.94
N GLN A 608 -31.07 15.83 -26.82
CA GLN A 608 -30.76 17.20 -27.21
C GLN A 608 -30.38 18.06 -26.00
N MET A 609 -31.06 17.85 -24.87
CA MET A 609 -30.79 18.60 -23.64
C MET A 609 -31.33 17.91 -22.39
N ILE A 610 -30.71 18.21 -21.26
CA ILE A 610 -31.19 17.86 -19.91
C ILE A 610 -31.37 19.17 -19.14
N ALA A 611 -32.49 19.30 -18.44
CA ALA A 611 -32.83 20.46 -17.63
C ALA A 611 -33.17 20.03 -16.20
N GLN A 612 -32.46 20.60 -15.23
CA GLN A 612 -32.76 20.49 -13.81
C GLN A 612 -33.60 21.68 -13.38
N TRP A 613 -34.64 21.43 -12.58
CA TRP A 613 -35.36 22.48 -11.87
C TRP A 613 -34.61 22.87 -10.61
N ASP A 614 -34.32 24.16 -10.46
CA ASP A 614 -33.81 24.76 -9.24
C ASP A 614 -35.01 25.37 -8.49
N ALA A 615 -35.40 24.70 -7.40
CA ALA A 615 -36.57 25.06 -6.62
C ALA A 615 -36.37 26.34 -5.78
N GLU A 616 -35.13 26.68 -5.41
CA GLU A 616 -34.84 27.88 -4.64
C GLU A 616 -34.98 29.13 -5.51
N THR A 617 -34.50 29.07 -6.76
CA THR A 617 -34.59 30.20 -7.69
C THR A 617 -35.85 30.18 -8.56
N GLY A 618 -36.54 29.03 -8.65
CA GLY A 618 -37.68 28.81 -9.53
C GLY A 618 -37.31 28.85 -11.02
N THR A 619 -36.09 28.38 -11.36
CA THR A 619 -35.56 28.42 -12.73
C THR A 619 -35.03 27.06 -13.19
N TYR A 620 -34.70 26.93 -14.48
CA TYR A 620 -34.04 25.74 -15.01
C TYR A 620 -32.56 26.00 -15.27
N ILE A 621 -31.73 25.05 -14.87
CA ILE A 621 -30.35 24.92 -15.33
C ILE A 621 -30.35 23.88 -16.45
N THR A 622 -29.78 24.22 -17.61
CA THR A 622 -29.85 23.38 -18.81
C THR A 622 -28.47 22.99 -19.34
N PHE A 623 -28.28 21.71 -19.57
CA PHE A 623 -27.15 21.14 -20.30
C PHE A 623 -27.58 20.81 -21.74
N LEU A 624 -26.89 21.36 -22.75
CA LEU A 624 -27.15 21.08 -24.16
C LEU A 624 -26.21 19.98 -24.65
N ALA A 625 -26.76 18.82 -25.00
CA ALA A 625 -25.98 17.67 -25.44
C ALA A 625 -25.18 18.01 -26.72
N GLY A 626 -23.87 17.75 -26.69
CA GLY A 626 -22.96 18.07 -27.80
C GLY A 626 -22.61 19.55 -27.98
N ILE A 627 -23.13 20.46 -27.13
CA ILE A 627 -22.82 21.90 -27.17
C ILE A 627 -22.15 22.36 -25.87
N THR A 628 -22.70 21.98 -24.72
CA THR A 628 -22.16 22.32 -23.41
C THR A 628 -20.97 21.41 -23.07
N PRO A 629 -19.77 21.95 -22.73
CA PRO A 629 -18.62 21.12 -22.36
C PRO A 629 -18.85 20.34 -21.04
N PRO A 630 -18.43 19.07 -20.96
CA PRO A 630 -18.37 18.33 -19.69
C PRO A 630 -17.52 19.06 -18.64
N GLY A 631 -17.93 19.03 -17.38
CA GLY A 631 -17.27 19.74 -16.27
C GLY A 631 -17.47 21.26 -16.25
N SER A 632 -18.28 21.81 -17.16
CA SER A 632 -18.67 23.23 -17.09
C SER A 632 -19.71 23.49 -15.98
N PRO A 633 -19.96 24.75 -15.58
CA PRO A 633 -20.98 25.07 -14.57
C PRO A 633 -22.42 24.63 -14.91
N TRP A 634 -22.67 24.25 -16.16
CA TRP A 634 -23.96 23.75 -16.64
C TRP A 634 -24.00 22.22 -16.74
N ASP A 635 -22.87 21.54 -16.54
CA ASP A 635 -22.80 20.08 -16.36
C ASP A 635 -23.02 19.74 -14.88
N PHE A 636 -24.24 19.97 -14.43
CA PHE A 636 -24.61 19.82 -13.02
C PHE A 636 -24.59 18.35 -12.58
N THR A 637 -24.28 18.15 -11.30
CA THR A 637 -24.38 16.84 -10.65
C THR A 637 -25.84 16.49 -10.44
N ILE A 638 -26.21 15.28 -10.83
CA ILE A 638 -27.54 14.70 -10.67
C ILE A 638 -27.45 13.72 -9.51
N LEU A 639 -28.21 14.04 -8.46
CA LEU A 639 -28.33 13.25 -7.23
C LEU A 639 -29.61 12.41 -7.26
N ARG A 640 -29.61 11.37 -6.43
CA ARG A 640 -30.78 10.51 -6.25
C ARG A 640 -32.01 11.32 -5.80
N GLY A 641 -33.18 10.95 -6.30
CA GLY A 641 -34.44 11.63 -5.97
C GLY A 641 -34.71 12.87 -6.82
N MET A 642 -33.74 13.35 -7.60
CA MET A 642 -33.96 14.47 -8.51
C MET A 642 -34.80 14.06 -9.72
N GLY A 643 -35.83 14.86 -10.02
CA GLY A 643 -36.53 14.80 -11.29
C GLY A 643 -35.88 15.74 -12.31
N LEU A 644 -35.95 15.37 -13.58
CA LEU A 644 -35.31 16.07 -14.69
C LEU A 644 -36.25 16.15 -15.87
N LEU A 645 -36.12 17.22 -16.66
CA LEU A 645 -36.68 17.27 -18.01
C LEU A 645 -35.61 16.93 -19.03
N VAL A 646 -35.90 16.00 -19.92
CA VAL A 646 -35.02 15.64 -21.03
C VAL A 646 -35.74 15.86 -22.34
N LYS A 647 -35.05 16.48 -23.29
CA LYS A 647 -35.55 16.64 -24.66
C LYS A 647 -34.83 15.68 -25.60
N VAL A 648 -35.59 14.90 -26.34
CA VAL A 648 -35.05 13.97 -27.36
C VAL A 648 -35.63 14.28 -28.74
N SER A 649 -34.86 14.02 -29.81
CA SER A 649 -35.37 14.19 -31.19
C SER A 649 -36.11 12.98 -31.74
N SER A 650 -35.93 11.80 -31.16
CA SER A 650 -36.63 10.57 -31.55
C SER A 650 -37.15 9.83 -30.33
N GLY A 651 -38.09 8.91 -30.53
CA GLY A 651 -38.62 8.08 -29.45
C GLY A 651 -37.66 6.94 -29.13
N SER A 652 -37.47 6.66 -27.85
CA SER A 652 -36.56 5.62 -27.34
C SER A 652 -37.05 5.11 -25.99
N VAL A 653 -36.28 4.22 -25.37
CA VAL A 653 -36.48 3.85 -23.96
C VAL A 653 -35.19 4.19 -23.24
N TRP A 654 -35.32 4.91 -22.13
CA TRP A 654 -34.21 5.06 -21.19
C TRP A 654 -34.28 3.90 -20.20
N GLU A 655 -33.26 3.04 -20.28
CA GLU A 655 -32.97 2.02 -19.29
C GLU A 655 -31.94 2.63 -18.33
N GLY A 656 -32.35 2.81 -17.07
CA GLY A 656 -31.58 3.51 -16.05
C GLY A 656 -31.17 2.61 -14.91
#